data_AF-A0AAV9MSL1-F1
#
_entry.id   AF-A0AAV9MSL1-F1
#
_cell.length_a   1.000
_cell.length_b   1.000
_cell.length_c   1.000
_cell.angle_alpha   90.00
_cell.angle_beta   90.00
_cell.angle_gamma   90.00
#
_symmetry.space_group_name_H-M   'P 1'
#
loop_
_entity.id
_entity.type
_entity.pdbx_description
1 polymer ?
#
loop_
_entity_poly.entity_id
_entity_poly.type
_entity_poly.pdbx_seq_one_letter_code
_entity_poly.pdbx_strand_id
1 'polypeptide(L)'
;MSTEEFSKRSTPVLAMVVVLSFTLWIFISRNHEYSGSFPSMVADHRAIVGLLVNVVSSILSALQLFVICSMMNFAFRTRLFRQPAELSDLSFWSAVSSARVEVRLPWPKATFVCFVALVGPILAGLWAGALTPVFTTSSSISPGHALIPLYPTSDYSTFVLNASGTVSTTNCLFSYLDGYKSRRITSCPTVNLMAGLLNSASTASNLTEHRIHPKLNNETWSFQDRSYGVGSSIGIYNSTRQCGPNCVSMSYEETGYSSSVTCTKRNDTTIIFDTVMKDTAVLVLRSESIILPGGVTSPIPAFHIARNLASGAVFAWSANSSTDLGHYLVIEDETGGSDAKFFNHMFCQLAFTPTLFKVTAFMETKLIKVEPLTTSNDPVPVFDPTEGVANQIMKDLDLLSRASATMVVSSLTNAITASLNIVNATHIPRLDMKRAAEIAMENSLVALVDDLLLARGAAQTSFSGQHPENRGEADATTTVTVVKLGSAAFDIIQMIITSLIAVLFVAEAFRTRFWAALPRFDFVDLRAVVAACLSGIGNPGGHHEYTPLSASIQREKRASTVIGQYVQSEPTLRCVSTTETGNMLRPRARHAQHVSNALLQSSPYHVEPVDLPLLTGSSNNVKMFSTPAIATYVENNAYRVS
;
A
#
# COMPACT_ATOMS: atom_id res chain seq x y z
N MET A 1 -50.32 -12.15 8.58
CA MET A 1 -49.20 -12.44 9.52
C MET A 1 -49.61 -11.98 10.91
N SER A 2 -49.51 -12.81 11.95
CA SER A 2 -49.86 -12.39 13.32
C SER A 2 -48.76 -11.47 13.88
N THR A 3 -49.12 -10.57 14.79
CA THR A 3 -48.18 -9.63 15.45
C THR A 3 -47.02 -10.35 16.14
N GLU A 4 -47.29 -11.54 16.67
CA GLU A 4 -46.31 -12.43 17.30
C GLU A 4 -45.29 -13.00 16.31
N GLU A 5 -45.73 -13.38 15.11
CA GLU A 5 -44.87 -13.95 14.07
C GLU A 5 -43.92 -12.89 13.49
N PHE A 6 -44.35 -11.63 13.43
CA PHE A 6 -43.52 -10.53 12.98
C PHE A 6 -42.46 -10.14 14.03
N SER A 7 -42.84 -9.97 15.29
CA SER A 7 -41.88 -9.70 16.38
C SER A 7 -40.80 -10.78 16.44
N LYS A 8 -41.18 -12.05 16.21
CA LYS A 8 -40.24 -13.17 16.11
C LYS A 8 -39.27 -13.06 14.92
N ARG A 9 -39.62 -12.38 13.82
CA ARG A 9 -38.76 -12.25 12.62
C ARG A 9 -37.94 -10.96 12.57
N SER A 10 -38.49 -9.81 12.99
CA SER A 10 -37.78 -8.52 12.88
C SER A 10 -36.77 -8.28 14.00
N THR A 11 -37.07 -8.75 15.21
CA THR A 11 -36.20 -8.58 16.39
C THR A 11 -34.84 -9.26 16.23
N PRO A 12 -34.72 -10.53 15.75
CA PRO A 12 -33.40 -11.15 15.54
C PRO A 12 -32.61 -10.46 14.42
N VAL A 13 -33.29 -9.97 13.38
CA VAL A 13 -32.65 -9.24 12.27
C VAL A 13 -32.02 -7.93 12.78
N LEU A 14 -32.78 -7.14 13.54
CA LEU A 14 -32.26 -5.90 14.11
C LEU A 14 -31.12 -6.17 15.11
N ALA A 15 -31.27 -7.20 15.96
CA ALA A 15 -30.24 -7.58 16.92
C ALA A 15 -28.93 -7.98 16.23
N MET A 16 -28.99 -8.78 15.16
CA MET A 16 -27.82 -9.17 14.38
C MET A 16 -27.08 -7.96 13.81
N VAL A 17 -27.80 -7.03 13.19
CA VAL A 17 -27.22 -5.82 12.60
C VAL A 17 -26.60 -4.91 13.67
N VAL A 18 -27.29 -4.72 14.80
CA VAL A 18 -26.76 -3.94 15.93
C VAL A 18 -25.48 -4.57 16.47
N VAL A 19 -25.48 -5.88 16.74
CA VAL A 19 -24.30 -6.59 17.25
C VAL A 19 -23.14 -6.45 16.28
N LEU A 20 -23.36 -6.62 14.98
CA LEU A 20 -22.32 -6.48 13.97
C LEU A 20 -21.73 -5.06 13.95
N SER A 21 -22.57 -4.02 13.94
CA SER A 21 -22.11 -2.61 13.99
C SER A 21 -21.28 -2.33 15.24
N PHE A 22 -21.70 -2.85 16.41
CA PHE A 22 -20.94 -2.71 17.64
C PHE A 22 -19.62 -3.49 17.62
N THR A 23 -19.58 -4.69 17.03
CA THR A 23 -18.33 -5.46 16.92
C THR A 23 -17.30 -4.76 16.04
N LEU A 24 -17.71 -4.16 14.92
CA LEU A 24 -16.82 -3.38 14.06
C LEU A 24 -16.27 -2.15 14.79
N TRP A 25 -17.13 -1.44 15.53
CA TRP A 25 -16.70 -0.31 16.35
C TRP A 25 -15.71 -0.73 17.46
N ILE A 26 -15.93 -1.88 18.10
CA ILE A 26 -14.99 -2.45 19.08
C ILE A 26 -13.65 -2.77 18.42
N PHE A 27 -13.65 -3.34 17.20
CA PHE A 27 -12.41 -3.64 16.48
C PHE A 27 -11.63 -2.37 16.11
N ILE A 28 -12.31 -1.31 15.70
CA ILE A 28 -11.66 -0.03 15.39
C ILE A 28 -11.15 0.66 16.65
N SER A 29 -11.96 0.71 17.71
CA SER A 29 -11.53 1.33 18.99
C SER A 29 -10.33 0.63 19.62
N ARG A 30 -10.14 -0.67 19.33
CA ARG A 30 -8.97 -1.44 19.76
C ARG A 30 -7.82 -1.45 18.75
N ASN A 31 -7.90 -0.70 17.64
CA ASN A 31 -6.93 -0.74 16.54
C ASN A 31 -6.60 -2.19 16.12
N HIS A 32 -7.64 -3.01 15.96
CA HIS A 32 -7.43 -4.40 15.56
C HIS A 32 -6.86 -4.47 14.14
N GLU A 33 -5.75 -5.18 13.99
CA GLU A 33 -4.98 -5.28 12.76
C GLU A 33 -4.86 -6.75 12.36
N TYR A 34 -5.16 -7.04 11.10
CA TYR A 34 -4.96 -8.37 10.53
C TYR A 34 -3.59 -8.41 9.83
N SER A 35 -2.69 -9.25 10.33
CA SER A 35 -1.36 -9.49 9.77
C SER A 35 -1.25 -10.91 9.18
N GLY A 36 -0.09 -11.25 8.58
CA GLY A 36 0.17 -12.59 8.04
C GLY A 36 -0.39 -12.80 6.63
N SER A 37 -1.15 -13.87 6.42
CA SER A 37 -1.66 -14.28 5.09
C SER A 37 -2.89 -13.50 4.61
N PHE A 38 -3.59 -12.81 5.51
CA PHE A 38 -4.79 -12.05 5.15
C PHE A 38 -4.47 -10.83 4.28
N PRO A 39 -3.47 -9.98 4.60
CA PRO A 39 -3.02 -8.92 3.70
C PRO A 39 -2.62 -9.41 2.31
N SER A 40 -1.92 -10.54 2.19
CA SER A 40 -1.54 -11.09 0.88
C SER A 40 -2.77 -11.60 0.12
N MET A 41 -3.70 -12.27 0.78
CA MET A 41 -4.98 -12.68 0.16
C MET A 41 -5.75 -11.47 -0.38
N VAL A 42 -5.86 -10.40 0.40
CA VAL A 42 -6.56 -9.17 -0.01
C VAL A 42 -5.82 -8.50 -1.17
N ALA A 43 -4.49 -8.50 -1.16
CA ALA A 43 -3.68 -7.92 -2.22
C ALA A 43 -3.80 -8.70 -3.55
N ASP A 44 -3.80 -10.04 -3.49
CA ASP A 44 -3.85 -10.92 -4.66
C ASP A 44 -5.27 -10.99 -5.26
N HIS A 45 -6.31 -10.92 -4.43
CA HIS A 45 -7.70 -11.14 -4.83
C HIS A 45 -8.61 -9.92 -4.60
N ARG A 46 -8.11 -8.70 -4.86
CA ARG A 46 -8.83 -7.43 -4.62
C ARG A 46 -10.25 -7.42 -5.20
N ALA A 47 -10.43 -7.94 -6.41
CA ALA A 47 -11.73 -7.96 -7.09
C ALA A 47 -12.75 -8.88 -6.39
N ILE A 48 -12.32 -10.06 -5.93
CA ILE A 48 -13.20 -11.02 -5.23
C ILE A 48 -13.59 -10.46 -3.86
N VAL A 49 -12.62 -9.90 -3.14
CA VAL A 49 -12.88 -9.27 -1.84
C VAL A 49 -13.85 -8.09 -1.99
N GLY A 50 -13.66 -7.23 -2.99
CA GLY A 50 -14.59 -6.14 -3.28
C GLY A 50 -16.01 -6.63 -3.61
N LEU A 51 -16.14 -7.71 -4.39
CA LEU A 51 -17.45 -8.31 -4.68
C LEU A 51 -18.12 -8.84 -3.41
N LEU A 52 -17.38 -9.56 -2.56
CA LEU A 52 -17.90 -10.09 -1.29
C LEU A 52 -18.37 -8.96 -0.38
N VAL A 53 -17.57 -7.89 -0.23
CA VAL A 53 -17.94 -6.70 0.55
C VAL A 53 -19.24 -6.09 0.03
N ASN A 54 -19.40 -5.94 -1.27
CA ASN A 54 -20.62 -5.37 -1.87
C ASN A 54 -21.85 -6.25 -1.65
N VAL A 55 -21.73 -7.59 -1.79
CA VAL A 55 -22.82 -8.53 -1.58
C VAL A 55 -23.27 -8.53 -0.11
N VAL A 56 -22.31 -8.68 0.82
CA VAL A 56 -22.59 -8.69 2.26
C VAL A 56 -23.20 -7.35 2.68
N SER A 57 -22.62 -6.25 2.23
CA SER A 57 -23.13 -4.91 2.50
C SER A 57 -24.57 -4.72 2.02
N SER A 58 -24.88 -5.16 0.80
CA SER A 58 -26.23 -5.05 0.24
C SER A 58 -27.25 -5.87 1.03
N ILE A 59 -26.86 -7.06 1.52
CA ILE A 59 -27.71 -7.89 2.38
C ILE A 59 -27.96 -7.18 3.72
N LEU A 60 -26.91 -6.66 4.37
CA LEU A 60 -27.04 -5.96 5.66
C LEU A 60 -27.89 -4.70 5.55
N SER A 61 -27.71 -3.93 4.47
CA SER A 61 -28.55 -2.79 4.15
C SER A 61 -30.01 -3.18 3.92
N ALA A 62 -30.27 -4.24 3.15
CA ALA A 62 -31.63 -4.73 2.92
C ALA A 62 -32.32 -5.15 4.22
N LEU A 63 -31.58 -5.77 5.16
CA LEU A 63 -32.08 -6.12 6.49
C LEU A 63 -32.44 -4.88 7.32
N GLN A 64 -31.60 -3.83 7.30
CA GLN A 64 -31.90 -2.56 7.96
C GLN A 64 -33.13 -1.87 7.36
N LEU A 65 -33.19 -1.81 6.03
CA LEU A 65 -34.29 -1.21 5.31
C LEU A 65 -35.60 -1.97 5.57
N PHE A 66 -35.56 -3.30 5.66
CA PHE A 66 -36.71 -4.12 6.02
C PHE A 66 -37.28 -3.73 7.39
N VAL A 67 -36.42 -3.47 8.40
CA VAL A 67 -36.87 -3.02 9.72
C VAL A 67 -37.53 -1.64 9.63
N ILE A 68 -36.92 -0.68 8.93
CA ILE A 68 -37.47 0.67 8.74
C ILE A 68 -38.83 0.62 8.04
N CYS A 69 -38.91 -0.09 6.91
CA CYS A 69 -40.14 -0.25 6.13
C CYS A 69 -41.25 -0.91 6.95
N SER A 70 -40.91 -1.91 7.76
CA SER A 70 -41.88 -2.57 8.64
C SER A 70 -42.39 -1.64 9.75
N MET A 71 -41.51 -0.85 10.36
CA MET A 71 -41.90 0.16 11.34
C MET A 71 -42.84 1.21 10.73
N MET A 72 -42.53 1.68 9.52
CA MET A 72 -43.39 2.61 8.77
C MET A 72 -44.75 1.99 8.46
N ASN A 73 -44.80 0.71 8.03
CA ASN A 73 -46.05 -0.01 7.80
C ASN A 73 -46.92 0.01 9.07
N PHE A 74 -46.36 -0.28 10.24
CA PHE A 74 -47.12 -0.26 11.49
C PHE A 74 -47.60 1.12 11.91
N ALA A 75 -46.76 2.14 11.74
CA ALA A 75 -47.15 3.51 11.99
C ALA A 75 -48.34 3.91 11.10
N PHE A 76 -48.30 3.57 9.82
CA PHE A 76 -49.39 3.84 8.88
C PHE A 76 -50.65 3.04 9.16
N ARG A 77 -50.56 1.75 9.52
CA ARG A 77 -51.74 0.97 9.94
C ARG A 77 -52.42 1.60 11.16
N THR A 78 -51.65 1.99 12.16
CA THR A 78 -52.21 2.64 13.34
C THR A 78 -52.89 3.96 13.00
N ARG A 79 -52.35 4.69 12.02
CA ARG A 79 -52.93 5.95 11.52
C ARG A 79 -54.21 5.73 10.71
N LEU A 80 -54.25 4.73 9.83
CA LEU A 80 -55.41 4.37 9.00
C LEU A 80 -56.65 4.09 9.86
N PHE A 81 -56.49 3.50 11.04
CA PHE A 81 -57.60 3.21 11.95
C PHE A 81 -58.03 4.42 12.81
N ARG A 82 -57.24 5.50 12.84
CA ARG A 82 -57.55 6.72 13.58
C ARG A 82 -58.04 7.86 12.71
N GLN A 83 -57.70 7.85 11.43
CA GLN A 83 -58.00 8.93 10.48
C GLN A 83 -58.48 8.35 9.15
N PRO A 84 -59.51 8.92 8.52
CA PRO A 84 -59.88 8.57 7.15
C PRO A 84 -58.70 8.90 6.21
N ALA A 85 -58.39 8.00 5.29
CA ALA A 85 -57.29 8.13 4.34
C ALA A 85 -57.83 8.27 2.92
N GLU A 86 -57.23 9.15 2.12
CA GLU A 86 -57.53 9.21 0.69
C GLU A 86 -56.81 8.08 -0.06
N LEU A 87 -57.29 7.75 -1.27
CA LEU A 87 -56.66 6.75 -2.12
C LEU A 87 -55.18 7.11 -2.43
N SER A 88 -54.89 8.40 -2.55
CA SER A 88 -53.53 8.93 -2.75
C SER A 88 -52.62 8.80 -1.51
N ASP A 89 -53.20 8.66 -0.32
CA ASP A 89 -52.47 8.39 0.92
C ASP A 89 -52.17 6.90 1.06
N LEU A 90 -53.11 6.04 0.67
CA LEU A 90 -52.93 4.59 0.67
C LEU A 90 -51.85 4.14 -0.33
N SER A 91 -51.82 4.69 -1.54
CA SER A 91 -50.74 4.43 -2.49
C SER A 91 -49.39 4.91 -1.95
N PHE A 92 -49.35 6.09 -1.34
CA PHE A 92 -48.16 6.62 -0.69
C PHE A 92 -47.65 5.73 0.45
N TRP A 93 -48.53 5.32 1.37
CA TRP A 93 -48.17 4.45 2.49
C TRP A 93 -47.68 3.09 2.01
N SER A 94 -48.28 2.55 0.95
CA SER A 94 -47.85 1.30 0.32
C SER A 94 -46.48 1.43 -0.34
N ALA A 95 -46.25 2.50 -1.10
CA ALA A 95 -44.97 2.78 -1.75
C ALA A 95 -43.83 2.97 -0.73
N VAL A 96 -44.07 3.71 0.36
CA VAL A 96 -43.09 3.94 1.44
C VAL A 96 -42.81 2.65 2.23
N SER A 97 -43.84 1.89 2.59
CA SER A 97 -43.68 0.63 3.36
C SER A 97 -43.06 -0.52 2.56
N SER A 98 -43.01 -0.41 1.23
CA SER A 98 -42.33 -1.38 0.35
C SER A 98 -41.04 -0.83 -0.28
N ALA A 99 -40.67 0.42 0.03
CA ALA A 99 -39.58 1.17 -0.60
C ALA A 99 -39.61 1.11 -2.15
N ARG A 100 -40.82 1.15 -2.73
CA ARG A 100 -41.03 1.10 -4.19
C ARG A 100 -41.29 2.50 -4.73
N VAL A 101 -40.60 2.87 -5.81
CA VAL A 101 -40.83 4.14 -6.49
C VAL A 101 -42.09 4.06 -7.32
N GLU A 102 -43.08 4.89 -6.99
CA GLU A 102 -44.31 5.02 -7.75
C GLU A 102 -44.44 6.44 -8.30
N VAL A 103 -44.35 6.57 -9.63
CA VAL A 103 -44.29 7.86 -10.34
C VAL A 103 -45.66 8.55 -10.44
N ARG A 104 -46.75 7.83 -10.12
CA ARG A 104 -48.12 8.33 -10.24
C ARG A 104 -48.58 9.20 -9.06
N LEU A 105 -47.74 9.41 -8.07
CA LEU A 105 -48.07 10.23 -6.90
C LEU A 105 -47.85 11.73 -7.15
N PRO A 106 -48.57 12.59 -6.42
CA PRO A 106 -48.27 14.02 -6.37
C PRO A 106 -46.80 14.24 -6.03
N TRP A 107 -46.16 15.20 -6.72
CA TRP A 107 -44.72 15.46 -6.63
C TRP A 107 -44.14 15.48 -5.19
N PRO A 108 -44.78 16.10 -4.17
CA PRO A 108 -44.23 16.11 -2.81
C PRO A 108 -44.19 14.72 -2.15
N LYS A 109 -45.13 13.84 -2.50
CA LYS A 109 -45.18 12.46 -2.00
C LYS A 109 -44.19 11.58 -2.78
N ALA A 110 -44.12 11.77 -4.10
CA ALA A 110 -43.18 11.04 -4.96
C ALA A 110 -41.71 11.33 -4.58
N THR A 111 -41.35 12.59 -4.28
CA THR A 111 -39.99 12.94 -3.84
C THR A 111 -39.61 12.26 -2.52
N PHE A 112 -40.54 12.18 -1.56
CA PHE A 112 -40.32 11.45 -0.32
C PHE A 112 -40.14 9.94 -0.54
N VAL A 113 -40.95 9.33 -1.41
CA VAL A 113 -40.79 7.90 -1.76
C VAL A 113 -39.43 7.64 -2.42
N CYS A 114 -39.01 8.51 -3.35
CA CYS A 114 -37.68 8.43 -3.95
C CYS A 114 -36.58 8.55 -2.88
N PHE A 115 -36.71 9.47 -1.92
CA PHE A 115 -35.76 9.59 -0.81
C PHE A 115 -35.68 8.28 0.01
N VAL A 116 -36.82 7.69 0.39
CA VAL A 116 -36.87 6.40 1.11
C VAL A 116 -36.25 5.27 0.27
N ALA A 117 -36.46 5.24 -1.04
CA ALA A 117 -35.85 4.26 -1.93
C ALA A 117 -34.31 4.42 -2.01
N LEU A 118 -33.79 5.64 -1.89
CA LEU A 118 -32.35 5.93 -1.86
C LEU A 118 -31.68 5.57 -0.53
N VAL A 119 -32.44 5.45 0.57
CA VAL A 119 -31.87 5.06 1.88
C VAL A 119 -31.18 3.70 1.79
N GLY A 120 -31.73 2.72 1.06
CA GLY A 120 -31.12 1.40 0.89
C GLY A 120 -29.71 1.45 0.28
N PRO A 121 -29.54 2.01 -0.92
CA PRO A 121 -28.21 2.20 -1.51
C PRO A 121 -27.23 2.99 -0.63
N ILE A 122 -27.70 4.01 0.09
CA ILE A 122 -26.85 4.80 1.01
C ILE A 122 -26.35 3.92 2.16
N LEU A 123 -27.24 3.16 2.81
CA LEU A 123 -26.88 2.21 3.87
C LEU A 123 -25.94 1.12 3.36
N ALA A 124 -26.10 0.67 2.11
CA ALA A 124 -25.18 -0.27 1.47
C ALA A 124 -23.81 0.39 1.19
N GLY A 125 -23.76 1.67 0.83
CA GLY A 125 -22.51 2.41 0.73
C GLY A 125 -21.78 2.46 2.07
N LEU A 126 -22.49 2.75 3.16
CA LEU A 126 -21.94 2.82 4.51
C LEU A 126 -21.40 1.47 5.00
N TRP A 127 -22.17 0.40 4.85
CA TRP A 127 -21.72 -0.96 5.16
C TRP A 127 -20.53 -1.40 4.31
N ALA A 128 -20.50 -1.03 3.02
CA ALA A 128 -19.36 -1.34 2.16
C ALA A 128 -18.11 -0.59 2.65
N GLY A 129 -18.23 0.70 2.98
CA GLY A 129 -17.14 1.49 3.53
C GLY A 129 -16.62 0.98 4.89
N ALA A 130 -17.50 0.44 5.73
CA ALA A 130 -17.18 -0.18 7.02
C ALA A 130 -16.51 -1.57 6.89
N LEU A 131 -16.84 -2.33 5.85
CA LEU A 131 -16.30 -3.68 5.65
C LEU A 131 -15.10 -3.74 4.71
N THR A 132 -14.84 -2.68 3.95
CA THR A 132 -13.75 -2.65 2.96
C THR A 132 -12.40 -2.74 3.67
N PRO A 133 -11.54 -3.71 3.33
CA PRO A 133 -10.20 -3.77 3.89
C PRO A 133 -9.35 -2.60 3.38
N VAL A 134 -8.73 -1.88 4.30
CA VAL A 134 -7.80 -0.78 4.05
C VAL A 134 -6.40 -1.24 4.43
N PHE A 135 -5.45 -1.10 3.51
CA PHE A 135 -4.04 -1.35 3.79
C PHE A 135 -3.48 -0.21 4.64
N THR A 136 -2.88 -0.57 5.77
CA THR A 136 -2.16 0.37 6.63
C THR A 136 -0.81 -0.23 6.99
N THR A 137 0.19 0.60 7.22
CA THR A 137 1.48 0.14 7.74
C THR A 137 1.40 0.10 9.25
N SER A 138 1.65 -1.06 9.84
CA SER A 138 1.88 -1.17 11.27
C SER A 138 3.38 -1.30 11.49
N SER A 139 3.94 -0.37 12.25
CA SER A 139 5.26 -0.52 12.84
C SER A 139 5.14 -1.49 14.02
N SER A 140 4.77 -2.73 13.73
CA SER A 140 4.87 -3.77 14.74
C SER A 140 6.35 -4.03 14.94
N ILE A 141 6.87 -3.76 16.14
CA ILE A 141 8.18 -4.24 16.56
C ILE A 141 8.04 -5.77 16.68
N SER A 142 7.99 -6.45 15.54
CA SER A 142 8.19 -7.88 15.51
C SER A 142 9.66 -8.10 15.79
N PRO A 143 10.04 -9.03 16.69
CA PRO A 143 11.43 -9.40 16.89
C PRO A 143 11.94 -10.05 15.60
N GLY A 144 12.45 -9.22 14.70
CA GLY A 144 13.29 -9.64 13.59
C GLY A 144 14.74 -9.62 14.04
N HIS A 145 15.56 -10.49 13.48
CA HIS A 145 17.01 -10.44 13.68
C HIS A 145 17.67 -10.03 12.37
N ALA A 146 18.37 -8.90 12.40
CA ALA A 146 19.29 -8.51 11.35
C ALA A 146 20.64 -9.19 11.60
N LEU A 147 21.27 -9.68 10.55
CA LEU A 147 22.62 -10.21 10.65
C LEU A 147 23.61 -9.07 10.49
N ILE A 148 24.54 -8.95 11.43
CA ILE A 148 25.57 -7.93 11.41
C ILE A 148 26.97 -8.59 11.45
N PRO A 149 27.97 -8.00 10.77
CA PRO A 149 29.34 -8.48 10.86
C PRO A 149 29.93 -8.18 12.24
N LEU A 150 30.70 -9.11 12.80
CA LEU A 150 31.54 -8.89 13.98
C LEU A 150 33.01 -9.01 13.61
N TYR A 151 33.85 -8.23 14.28
CA TYR A 151 35.29 -8.20 14.02
C TYR A 151 36.10 -8.44 15.32
N PRO A 152 36.09 -9.66 15.87
CA PRO A 152 36.74 -9.97 17.15
C PRO A 152 38.27 -10.13 17.07
N THR A 153 38.84 -10.34 15.89
CA THR A 153 40.28 -10.63 15.67
C THR A 153 41.02 -9.50 14.96
N SER A 154 42.35 -9.55 14.93
CA SER A 154 43.20 -8.54 14.26
C SER A 154 43.59 -8.86 12.83
N ASP A 155 43.41 -10.11 12.37
CA ASP A 155 43.86 -10.55 11.05
C ASP A 155 42.70 -11.01 10.16
N TYR A 156 42.27 -10.10 9.28
CA TYR A 156 41.29 -10.36 8.22
C TYR A 156 41.96 -10.49 6.84
N SER A 157 43.29 -10.60 6.81
CA SER A 157 44.01 -10.67 5.55
C SER A 157 43.74 -12.00 4.84
N THR A 158 43.13 -11.88 3.67
CA THR A 158 42.71 -13.01 2.82
C THR A 158 43.55 -13.08 1.55
N PHE A 159 44.48 -12.15 1.42
CA PHE A 159 45.59 -12.20 0.48
C PHE A 159 46.87 -11.79 1.21
N VAL A 160 47.99 -12.31 0.73
CA VAL A 160 49.31 -11.99 1.25
C VAL A 160 50.06 -11.17 0.20
N LEU A 161 50.58 -10.02 0.62
CA LEU A 161 51.53 -9.23 -0.16
C LEU A 161 52.94 -9.74 0.13
N ASN A 162 53.54 -10.44 -0.83
CA ASN A 162 54.90 -10.92 -0.69
C ASN A 162 55.89 -9.75 -0.82
N ALA A 163 57.08 -9.88 -0.21
CA ALA A 163 58.16 -8.88 -0.32
C ALA A 163 58.66 -8.67 -1.77
N SER A 164 58.36 -9.61 -2.66
CA SER A 164 58.60 -9.53 -4.11
C SER A 164 57.56 -8.67 -4.87
N GLY A 165 56.54 -8.15 -4.18
CA GLY A 165 55.43 -7.42 -4.79
C GLY A 165 54.35 -8.30 -5.43
N THR A 166 54.50 -9.63 -5.37
CA THR A 166 53.46 -10.56 -5.85
C THR A 166 52.33 -10.69 -4.84
N VAL A 167 51.09 -10.75 -5.32
CA VAL A 167 49.89 -10.92 -4.52
C VAL A 167 49.48 -12.39 -4.54
N SER A 168 49.44 -13.04 -3.37
CA SER A 168 48.92 -14.40 -3.27
C SER A 168 47.44 -14.37 -2.94
N THR A 169 46.60 -14.80 -3.90
CA THR A 169 45.13 -14.84 -3.78
C THR A 169 44.59 -16.22 -3.39
N THR A 170 45.47 -17.13 -2.94
CA THR A 170 45.12 -18.52 -2.58
C THR A 170 44.09 -18.63 -1.46
N ASN A 171 43.99 -17.61 -0.58
CA ASN A 171 43.04 -17.58 0.53
C ASN A 171 41.77 -16.76 0.19
N CYS A 172 41.58 -16.37 -1.07
CA CYS A 172 40.39 -15.67 -1.51
C CYS A 172 39.22 -16.65 -1.63
N LEU A 173 38.20 -16.44 -0.81
CA LEU A 173 36.95 -17.20 -0.81
C LEU A 173 35.93 -16.53 -1.70
N PHE A 174 35.05 -17.34 -2.29
CA PHE A 174 33.89 -16.89 -3.02
C PHE A 174 32.65 -17.71 -2.63
N SER A 175 31.51 -17.04 -2.56
CA SER A 175 30.20 -17.67 -2.41
C SER A 175 29.21 -17.00 -3.36
N TYR A 176 28.13 -17.69 -3.69
CA TYR A 176 27.03 -17.15 -4.48
C TYR A 176 25.94 -16.60 -3.57
N LEU A 177 25.28 -15.53 -4.00
CA LEU A 177 24.10 -15.02 -3.32
C LEU A 177 22.98 -16.07 -3.33
N ASP A 178 22.27 -16.22 -2.21
CA ASP A 178 21.14 -17.14 -2.10
C ASP A 178 20.09 -16.81 -3.18
N GLY A 179 19.82 -17.79 -4.06
CA GLY A 179 18.86 -17.64 -5.17
C GLY A 179 19.43 -17.04 -6.46
N TYR A 180 20.70 -16.61 -6.50
CA TYR A 180 21.33 -16.03 -7.71
C TYR A 180 22.62 -16.75 -8.08
N LYS A 181 22.63 -17.44 -9.23
CA LYS A 181 23.79 -18.20 -9.73
C LYS A 181 24.94 -17.34 -10.29
N SER A 182 24.73 -16.05 -10.53
CA SER A 182 25.72 -15.17 -11.16
C SER A 182 26.34 -14.12 -10.24
N ARG A 183 25.77 -13.90 -9.05
CA ARG A 183 26.22 -12.84 -8.13
C ARG A 183 27.08 -13.41 -7.02
N ARG A 184 28.23 -12.79 -6.77
CA ARG A 184 29.30 -13.33 -5.94
C ARG A 184 29.62 -12.44 -4.76
N ILE A 185 29.78 -13.06 -3.60
CA ILE A 185 30.41 -12.49 -2.42
C ILE A 185 31.84 -13.01 -2.38
N THR A 186 32.79 -12.15 -2.02
CA THR A 186 34.20 -12.52 -2.02
C THR A 186 34.94 -11.92 -0.83
N SER A 187 35.89 -12.67 -0.29
CA SER A 187 36.78 -12.16 0.75
C SER A 187 37.90 -11.27 0.19
N CYS A 188 38.09 -11.19 -1.14
CA CYS A 188 39.09 -10.35 -1.80
C CYS A 188 38.44 -9.32 -2.75
N PRO A 189 37.75 -8.30 -2.22
CA PRO A 189 36.96 -7.36 -3.02
C PRO A 189 37.81 -6.57 -4.01
N THR A 190 39.02 -6.18 -3.65
CA THR A 190 39.91 -5.40 -4.55
C THR A 190 40.19 -6.10 -5.87
N VAL A 191 40.38 -7.43 -5.86
CA VAL A 191 40.68 -8.21 -7.07
C VAL A 191 39.41 -8.54 -7.83
N ASN A 192 38.37 -8.98 -7.12
CA ASN A 192 37.19 -9.59 -7.74
C ASN A 192 36.09 -8.56 -8.07
N LEU A 193 36.08 -7.40 -7.44
CA LEU A 193 35.08 -6.34 -7.59
C LEU A 193 35.71 -5.01 -8.05
N MET A 194 36.92 -5.05 -8.62
CA MET A 194 37.68 -3.87 -9.04
C MET A 194 36.87 -2.92 -9.93
N ALA A 195 36.15 -3.46 -10.92
CA ALA A 195 35.35 -2.63 -11.83
C ALA A 195 34.24 -1.86 -11.09
N GLY A 196 33.59 -2.49 -10.11
CA GLY A 196 32.58 -1.85 -9.28
C GLY A 196 33.17 -0.75 -8.39
N LEU A 197 34.34 -1.01 -7.78
CA LEU A 197 35.07 -0.03 -6.97
C LEU A 197 35.47 1.20 -7.81
N LEU A 198 36.02 0.98 -9.00
CA LEU A 198 36.39 2.05 -9.93
C LEU A 198 35.17 2.85 -10.41
N ASN A 199 34.05 2.17 -10.68
CA ASN A 199 32.80 2.84 -11.02
C ASN A 199 32.28 3.72 -9.87
N SER A 200 32.33 3.24 -8.64
CA SER A 200 31.94 3.99 -7.45
C SER A 200 32.82 5.23 -7.23
N ALA A 201 34.14 5.10 -7.40
CA ALA A 201 35.07 6.23 -7.35
C ALA A 201 34.74 7.28 -8.43
N SER A 202 34.43 6.85 -9.66
CA SER A 202 34.15 7.74 -10.79
C SER A 202 32.91 8.61 -10.63
N THR A 203 31.93 8.17 -9.84
CA THR A 203 30.64 8.84 -9.63
C THR A 203 30.54 9.50 -8.25
N ALA A 204 31.63 9.53 -7.48
CA ALA A 204 31.61 9.92 -6.07
C ALA A 204 31.26 11.39 -5.84
N SER A 205 31.63 12.28 -6.76
CA SER A 205 31.50 13.73 -6.59
C SER A 205 30.17 14.32 -7.06
N ASN A 206 29.09 13.54 -7.10
CA ASN A 206 27.78 14.09 -7.41
C ASN A 206 27.25 14.94 -6.23
N LEU A 207 27.27 16.27 -6.37
CA LEU A 207 27.01 17.24 -5.29
C LEU A 207 25.57 17.76 -5.21
N THR A 208 24.70 17.42 -6.18
CA THR A 208 23.44 18.15 -6.37
C THR A 208 22.21 17.53 -5.69
N GLU A 209 22.22 16.24 -5.32
CA GLU A 209 21.10 15.55 -4.64
C GLU A 209 21.60 14.35 -3.80
N HIS A 210 20.68 13.70 -3.08
CA HIS A 210 20.94 12.43 -2.40
C HIS A 210 21.56 11.42 -3.37
N ARG A 211 22.79 10.96 -3.08
CA ARG A 211 23.52 10.07 -3.98
C ARG A 211 22.92 8.68 -3.92
N ILE A 212 22.27 8.22 -4.99
CA ILE A 212 21.85 6.81 -5.09
C ILE A 212 22.91 6.04 -5.86
N HIS A 213 23.48 5.01 -5.24
CA HIS A 213 24.49 4.17 -5.88
C HIS A 213 24.23 2.69 -5.61
N PRO A 214 24.52 1.80 -6.58
CA PRO A 214 24.31 0.38 -6.39
C PRO A 214 25.24 -0.17 -5.31
N LYS A 215 24.74 -1.16 -4.58
CA LYS A 215 25.51 -1.92 -3.59
C LYS A 215 26.54 -2.80 -4.32
N LEU A 216 27.82 -2.68 -3.94
CA LEU A 216 28.95 -3.30 -4.67
C LEU A 216 28.79 -4.80 -4.94
N ASN A 217 28.32 -5.57 -3.96
CA ASN A 217 28.15 -7.03 -4.07
C ASN A 217 26.75 -7.44 -4.57
N ASN A 218 25.80 -6.50 -4.70
CA ASN A 218 24.45 -6.78 -5.14
C ASN A 218 23.75 -5.56 -5.78
N GLU A 219 23.85 -5.46 -7.10
CA GLU A 219 23.28 -4.36 -7.91
C GLU A 219 21.74 -4.22 -7.84
N THR A 220 20.98 -5.19 -7.32
CA THR A 220 19.52 -4.99 -7.12
C THR A 220 19.20 -4.10 -5.94
N TRP A 221 20.16 -3.90 -5.03
CA TRP A 221 20.01 -2.98 -3.91
C TRP A 221 20.87 -1.76 -4.14
N SER A 222 20.38 -0.60 -3.72
CA SER A 222 21.10 0.66 -3.81
C SER A 222 21.14 1.33 -2.45
N PHE A 223 22.25 2.00 -2.15
CA PHE A 223 22.33 2.91 -1.02
C PHE A 223 21.83 4.28 -1.42
N GLN A 224 21.12 4.92 -0.50
CA GLN A 224 20.89 6.35 -0.50
C GLN A 224 21.96 7.01 0.38
N ASP A 225 22.66 7.97 -0.21
CA ASP A 225 23.80 8.68 0.33
C ASP A 225 25.02 7.78 0.53
N ARG A 226 25.52 7.64 1.76
CA ARG A 226 26.72 6.86 2.08
C ARG A 226 26.33 5.56 2.76
N SER A 227 27.07 4.49 2.50
CA SER A 227 26.89 3.22 3.20
C SER A 227 27.61 3.17 4.55
N TYR A 228 28.69 3.95 4.73
CA TYR A 228 29.60 3.88 5.90
C TYR A 228 30.12 2.47 6.20
N GLY A 229 30.07 1.56 5.21
CA GLY A 229 30.41 0.15 5.39
C GLY A 229 29.37 -0.71 6.15
N VAL A 230 28.22 -0.15 6.52
CA VAL A 230 27.14 -0.87 7.23
C VAL A 230 25.99 -1.23 6.27
N GLY A 231 25.06 -2.10 6.69
CA GLY A 231 24.01 -2.59 5.79
C GLY A 231 24.49 -3.69 4.84
N SER A 232 25.62 -4.33 5.18
CA SER A 232 26.28 -5.32 4.33
C SER A 232 25.45 -6.60 4.15
N SER A 233 24.64 -6.99 5.13
CA SER A 233 23.82 -8.20 5.11
C SER A 233 22.55 -8.10 4.25
N ILE A 234 22.03 -6.89 4.02
CA ILE A 234 20.79 -6.68 3.27
C ILE A 234 20.94 -7.15 1.83
N GLY A 235 20.06 -8.03 1.38
CA GLY A 235 20.12 -8.59 0.03
C GLY A 235 21.21 -9.65 -0.18
N ILE A 236 21.92 -10.07 0.87
CA ILE A 236 22.73 -11.30 0.84
C ILE A 236 21.83 -12.52 1.04
N TYR A 237 20.99 -12.42 2.06
CA TYR A 237 20.02 -13.44 2.42
C TYR A 237 18.64 -13.07 1.89
N ASN A 238 17.76 -14.08 1.76
CA ASN A 238 16.40 -13.82 1.33
C ASN A 238 15.67 -12.91 2.35
N SER A 239 15.37 -11.68 1.94
CA SER A 239 14.78 -10.64 2.81
C SER A 239 13.39 -11.03 3.34
N THR A 240 12.66 -11.91 2.65
CA THR A 240 11.39 -12.46 3.16
C THR A 240 11.57 -13.44 4.31
N ARG A 241 12.74 -14.07 4.46
CA ARG A 241 13.06 -14.87 5.66
C ARG A 241 13.45 -14.00 6.85
N GLN A 242 14.11 -12.86 6.62
CA GLN A 242 14.55 -11.97 7.70
C GLN A 242 13.42 -11.10 8.26
N CYS A 243 12.49 -10.65 7.41
CA CYS A 243 11.44 -9.71 7.80
C CYS A 243 10.01 -10.31 7.71
N GLY A 244 9.86 -11.52 7.16
CA GLY A 244 8.57 -12.17 6.96
C GLY A 244 7.84 -11.74 5.67
N PRO A 245 6.68 -12.35 5.38
CA PRO A 245 5.84 -11.97 4.25
C PRO A 245 5.23 -10.58 4.48
N ASN A 246 5.06 -9.81 3.40
CA ASN A 246 4.47 -8.45 3.42
C ASN A 246 5.28 -7.40 4.19
N CYS A 247 6.59 -7.62 4.37
CA CYS A 247 7.49 -6.61 4.91
C CYS A 247 7.67 -5.43 3.94
N VAL A 248 7.43 -4.22 4.43
CA VAL A 248 7.62 -2.95 3.71
C VAL A 248 9.02 -2.42 3.94
N SER A 249 9.45 -2.42 5.20
CA SER A 249 10.80 -1.98 5.58
C SER A 249 11.31 -2.71 6.80
N MET A 250 12.62 -2.77 6.93
CA MET A 250 13.31 -3.34 8.09
C MET A 250 14.36 -2.33 8.54
N SER A 251 14.34 -1.95 9.82
CA SER A 251 15.34 -1.07 10.40
C SER A 251 16.04 -1.71 11.59
N TYR A 252 17.35 -1.62 11.67
CA TYR A 252 18.14 -2.15 12.76
C TYR A 252 19.37 -1.25 13.00
N GLU A 253 20.04 -1.46 14.12
CA GLU A 253 21.25 -0.71 14.48
C GLU A 253 22.50 -1.54 14.18
N GLU A 254 23.49 -0.92 13.56
CA GLU A 254 24.76 -1.54 13.18
C GLU A 254 25.91 -0.59 13.51
N THR A 255 26.93 -1.09 14.20
CA THR A 255 28.17 -0.35 14.43
C THR A 255 29.08 -0.44 13.21
N GLY A 256 29.66 0.68 12.80
CA GLY A 256 30.63 0.72 11.71
C GLY A 256 31.58 1.90 11.84
N TYR A 257 32.32 2.19 10.77
CA TYR A 257 33.23 3.33 10.73
C TYR A 257 32.60 4.51 9.97
N SER A 258 32.45 5.63 10.65
CA SER A 258 32.30 6.93 9.99
C SER A 258 33.66 7.33 9.42
N SER A 259 33.91 6.94 8.18
CA SER A 259 35.15 7.25 7.48
C SER A 259 35.14 8.69 6.98
N SER A 260 36.24 9.40 7.21
CA SER A 260 36.50 10.70 6.60
C SER A 260 37.89 10.72 5.99
N VAL A 261 38.01 11.41 4.86
CA VAL A 261 39.26 11.56 4.13
C VAL A 261 39.54 13.03 3.99
N THR A 262 40.77 13.43 4.33
CA THR A 262 41.26 14.78 4.12
C THR A 262 42.49 14.71 3.23
N CYS A 263 42.45 15.36 2.07
CA CYS A 263 43.55 15.35 1.14
C CYS A 263 44.19 16.73 1.06
N THR A 264 45.51 16.76 0.98
CA THR A 264 46.30 17.98 0.83
C THR A 264 47.45 17.72 -0.12
N LYS A 265 47.59 18.59 -1.11
CA LYS A 265 48.77 18.54 -1.99
C LYS A 265 49.97 19.19 -1.30
N ARG A 266 51.05 18.42 -1.11
CA ARG A 266 52.29 18.87 -0.47
C ARG A 266 53.52 18.40 -1.23
N ASN A 267 54.45 19.30 -1.51
CA ASN A 267 55.65 18.97 -2.28
C ASN A 267 56.71 18.18 -1.48
N ASP A 268 56.53 18.02 -0.17
CA ASP A 268 57.43 17.26 0.70
C ASP A 268 57.04 15.78 0.82
N THR A 269 55.99 15.35 0.11
CA THR A 269 55.55 13.94 0.05
C THR A 269 55.72 13.35 -1.33
N THR A 270 56.38 12.20 -1.43
CA THR A 270 56.60 11.51 -2.70
C THR A 270 56.82 10.01 -2.47
N ILE A 271 56.53 9.21 -3.49
CA ILE A 271 56.90 7.79 -3.54
C ILE A 271 58.21 7.66 -4.29
N ILE A 272 59.20 7.02 -3.67
CA ILE A 272 60.49 6.74 -4.29
C ILE A 272 60.36 5.49 -5.14
N PHE A 273 60.57 5.66 -6.44
CA PHE A 273 60.64 4.59 -7.42
C PHE A 273 62.07 4.38 -7.89
N ASP A 274 62.48 3.12 -7.93
CA ASP A 274 63.75 2.69 -8.50
C ASP A 274 63.54 2.00 -9.85
N THR A 275 64.44 2.24 -10.79
CA THR A 275 64.28 1.70 -12.15
C THR A 275 64.80 0.28 -12.22
N VAL A 276 63.90 -0.70 -12.38
CA VAL A 276 64.27 -2.11 -12.49
C VAL A 276 64.66 -2.50 -13.91
N MET A 277 63.91 -1.97 -14.88
CA MET A 277 64.13 -2.27 -16.29
C MET A 277 63.79 -1.05 -17.12
N LYS A 278 64.65 -0.74 -18.08
CA LYS A 278 64.41 0.30 -19.08
C LYS A 278 64.77 -0.25 -20.45
N ASP A 279 63.75 -0.49 -21.26
CA ASP A 279 63.86 -0.80 -22.69
C ASP A 279 63.41 0.42 -23.51
N THR A 280 63.54 0.35 -24.83
CA THR A 280 63.15 1.40 -25.79
C THR A 280 61.66 1.76 -25.74
N ALA A 281 60.80 0.81 -25.37
CA ALA A 281 59.35 1.02 -25.31
C ALA A 281 58.77 0.99 -23.90
N VAL A 282 59.44 0.33 -22.93
CA VAL A 282 58.87 0.05 -21.61
C VAL A 282 59.85 0.43 -20.50
N LEU A 283 59.33 1.09 -19.47
CA LEU A 283 60.03 1.35 -18.22
C LEU A 283 59.28 0.61 -17.10
N VAL A 284 60.02 -0.19 -16.33
CA VAL A 284 59.51 -0.87 -15.13
C VAL A 284 60.13 -0.22 -13.92
N LEU A 285 59.28 0.35 -13.09
CA LEU A 285 59.61 1.00 -11.83
C LEU A 285 59.28 0.07 -10.69
N ARG A 286 60.06 0.14 -9.62
CA ARG A 286 59.82 -0.55 -8.35
C ARG A 286 59.70 0.49 -7.25
N SER A 287 58.61 0.48 -6.51
CA SER A 287 58.52 1.29 -5.30
C SER A 287 59.45 0.75 -4.21
N GLU A 288 60.12 1.66 -3.51
CA GLU A 288 61.04 1.31 -2.42
C GLU A 288 60.59 1.88 -1.07
N SER A 289 60.27 3.16 -1.06
CA SER A 289 59.94 3.89 0.16
C SER A 289 59.06 5.10 -0.15
N ILE A 290 58.48 5.68 0.90
CA ILE A 290 57.69 6.91 0.83
C ILE A 290 58.36 7.96 1.70
N ILE A 291 58.42 9.19 1.21
CA ILE A 291 58.73 10.36 2.02
C ILE A 291 57.41 10.92 2.57
N LEU A 292 57.28 10.91 3.89
CA LEU A 292 56.13 11.43 4.62
C LEU A 292 56.32 12.91 4.95
N PRO A 293 55.23 13.64 5.30
CA PRO A 293 55.35 15.04 5.68
C PRO A 293 56.38 15.25 6.78
N GLY A 294 57.26 16.24 6.61
CA GLY A 294 58.41 16.45 7.51
C GLY A 294 59.67 15.64 7.15
N GLY A 295 59.70 14.96 6.00
CA GLY A 295 60.90 14.34 5.43
C GLY A 295 61.25 12.96 5.99
N VAL A 296 60.34 12.34 6.76
CA VAL A 296 60.56 11.00 7.32
C VAL A 296 60.38 9.96 6.21
N THR A 297 61.37 9.11 5.99
CA THR A 297 61.30 8.02 5.02
C THR A 297 60.72 6.77 5.68
N SER A 298 59.66 6.22 5.10
CA SER A 298 59.00 4.99 5.57
C SER A 298 59.12 3.89 4.52
N PRO A 299 59.57 2.67 4.90
CA PRO A 299 59.62 1.54 3.97
C PRO A 299 58.21 1.11 3.59
N ILE A 300 58.03 0.73 2.32
CA ILE A 300 56.78 0.12 1.84
C ILE A 300 57.04 -1.21 1.15
N PRO A 301 56.05 -2.14 1.12
CA PRO A 301 56.19 -3.36 0.34
C PRO A 301 56.39 -2.99 -1.12
N ALA A 302 57.51 -3.41 -1.70
CA ALA A 302 57.83 -3.10 -3.08
C ALA A 302 56.72 -3.59 -4.03
N PHE A 303 56.37 -2.79 -5.04
CA PHE A 303 55.59 -3.23 -6.18
C PHE A 303 56.18 -2.69 -7.46
N HIS A 304 55.87 -3.40 -8.54
CA HIS A 304 56.30 -3.03 -9.87
C HIS A 304 55.18 -2.32 -10.62
N ILE A 305 55.54 -1.27 -11.34
CA ILE A 305 54.67 -0.59 -12.28
C ILE A 305 55.40 -0.56 -13.62
N ALA A 306 54.74 -1.04 -14.66
CA ALA A 306 55.24 -0.88 -16.02
C ALA A 306 54.58 0.33 -16.67
N ARG A 307 55.35 1.11 -17.43
CA ARG A 307 54.83 2.18 -18.28
C ARG A 307 55.42 2.13 -19.68
N ASN A 308 54.64 2.55 -20.65
CA ASN A 308 55.13 2.86 -21.98
C ASN A 308 55.88 4.21 -21.96
N LEU A 309 57.11 4.24 -22.45
CA LEU A 309 57.93 5.46 -22.46
C LEU A 309 57.39 6.56 -23.40
N ALA A 310 56.62 6.20 -24.43
CA ALA A 310 56.10 7.13 -25.43
C ALA A 310 54.84 7.88 -24.98
N SER A 311 54.04 7.31 -24.07
CA SER A 311 52.71 7.86 -23.72
C SER A 311 52.16 7.45 -22.35
N GLY A 312 52.87 6.61 -21.59
CA GLY A 312 52.34 6.02 -20.36
C GLY A 312 52.54 6.94 -19.17
N ALA A 313 51.44 7.43 -18.59
CA ALA A 313 51.50 8.10 -17.30
C ALA A 313 51.55 7.09 -16.15
N VAL A 314 52.42 7.31 -15.17
CA VAL A 314 52.46 6.48 -13.94
C VAL A 314 51.64 7.21 -12.90
N PHE A 315 50.48 6.67 -12.58
CA PHE A 315 49.73 7.08 -11.41
C PHE A 315 49.69 5.93 -10.45
N ALA A 316 50.23 6.16 -9.26
CA ALA A 316 50.25 5.18 -8.21
C ALA A 316 50.01 5.87 -6.88
N TRP A 317 49.38 5.14 -5.99
CA TRP A 317 49.43 5.47 -4.58
C TRP A 317 49.95 4.30 -3.77
N SER A 318 50.34 4.61 -2.55
CA SER A 318 50.55 3.60 -1.52
C SER A 318 49.86 4.03 -0.24
N ALA A 319 49.20 3.06 0.39
CA ALA A 319 48.33 3.25 1.54
C ALA A 319 48.87 2.41 2.72
N ASN A 320 49.01 3.03 3.88
CA ASN A 320 49.58 2.37 5.05
C ASN A 320 49.02 2.96 6.36
N SER A 321 49.30 2.30 7.48
CA SER A 321 49.00 2.79 8.83
C SER A 321 50.28 2.98 9.65
N SER A 322 50.29 4.01 10.48
CA SER A 322 51.39 4.34 11.41
C SER A 322 50.81 4.81 12.73
N THR A 323 51.54 4.56 13.83
CA THR A 323 51.16 5.05 15.17
C THR A 323 51.12 6.57 15.24
N ASP A 324 51.97 7.26 14.48
CA ASP A 324 52.17 8.70 14.62
C ASP A 324 51.29 9.52 13.68
N LEU A 325 50.96 8.96 12.51
CA LEU A 325 50.18 9.62 11.46
C LEU A 325 48.78 9.02 11.26
N GLY A 326 48.47 7.91 11.94
CA GLY A 326 47.26 7.13 11.70
C GLY A 326 47.29 6.45 10.34
N HIS A 327 46.12 6.38 9.68
CA HIS A 327 45.99 5.83 8.34
C HIS A 327 46.24 6.92 7.29
N TYR A 328 47.13 6.67 6.35
CA TYR A 328 47.51 7.64 5.32
C TYR A 328 47.70 6.98 3.95
N LEU A 329 47.60 7.80 2.92
CA LEU A 329 47.78 7.43 1.52
C LEU A 329 48.58 8.53 0.82
N VAL A 330 49.63 8.14 0.12
CA VAL A 330 50.48 9.07 -0.67
C VAL A 330 50.31 8.74 -2.15
N ILE A 331 50.14 9.78 -2.97
CA ILE A 331 49.90 9.69 -4.41
C ILE A 331 51.05 10.38 -5.13
N GLU A 332 51.62 9.70 -6.12
CA GLU A 332 52.66 10.23 -6.99
C GLU A 332 52.28 10.04 -8.47
N ASP A 333 52.50 11.10 -9.26
CA ASP A 333 52.52 11.02 -10.74
C ASP A 333 53.90 11.43 -11.25
N GLU A 334 54.72 10.44 -11.60
CA GLU A 334 56.10 10.63 -12.04
C GLU A 334 56.21 11.25 -13.45
N THR A 335 55.12 11.28 -14.22
CA THR A 335 55.18 11.52 -15.66
C THR A 335 54.57 12.83 -16.11
N GLY A 336 53.74 13.46 -15.27
CA GLY A 336 53.04 14.68 -15.64
C GLY A 336 52.21 14.49 -16.90
N GLY A 337 51.48 13.37 -17.03
CA GLY A 337 50.40 13.27 -18.01
C GLY A 337 49.36 14.38 -17.75
N SER A 338 48.75 14.96 -18.79
CA SER A 338 47.92 16.17 -18.65
C SER A 338 46.83 16.06 -17.56
N ASP A 339 46.29 14.86 -17.37
CA ASP A 339 45.08 14.64 -16.59
C ASP A 339 45.38 14.23 -15.13
N ALA A 340 46.60 13.75 -14.84
CA ALA A 340 47.01 13.27 -13.51
C ALA A 340 47.85 14.29 -12.70
N LYS A 341 48.37 15.34 -13.36
CA LYS A 341 49.15 16.43 -12.72
C LYS A 341 48.48 17.06 -11.50
N PHE A 342 47.15 17.09 -11.48
CA PHE A 342 46.39 17.66 -10.37
C PHE A 342 46.63 16.89 -9.07
N PHE A 343 46.81 15.57 -9.16
CA PHE A 343 46.98 14.67 -8.02
C PHE A 343 48.43 14.43 -7.61
N ASN A 344 49.41 14.94 -8.37
CA ASN A 344 50.82 14.75 -8.02
C ASN A 344 51.15 15.32 -6.63
N HIS A 345 51.96 14.60 -5.86
CA HIS A 345 52.34 14.92 -4.48
C HIS A 345 51.13 15.16 -3.55
N MET A 346 50.10 14.31 -3.66
CA MET A 346 48.93 14.39 -2.80
C MET A 346 49.08 13.44 -1.60
N PHE A 347 48.87 14.00 -0.42
CA PHE A 347 48.84 13.28 0.84
C PHE A 347 47.41 13.27 1.36
N CYS A 348 46.84 12.09 1.58
CA CYS A 348 45.51 11.93 2.13
C CYS A 348 45.59 11.21 3.48
N GLN A 349 44.91 11.76 4.49
CA GLN A 349 44.74 11.13 5.79
C GLN A 349 43.33 10.55 5.88
N LEU A 350 43.24 9.31 6.36
CA LEU A 350 41.99 8.59 6.54
C LEU A 350 41.72 8.45 8.04
N ALA A 351 40.56 8.90 8.49
CA ALA A 351 40.11 8.71 9.87
C ALA A 351 38.94 7.73 9.90
N PHE A 352 39.05 6.73 10.77
CA PHE A 352 38.02 5.72 11.00
C PHE A 352 37.43 5.93 12.39
N THR A 353 36.30 6.63 12.48
CA THR A 353 35.65 6.89 13.78
C THR A 353 34.53 5.86 13.99
N PRO A 354 34.59 5.00 15.03
CA PRO A 354 33.48 4.10 15.35
C PRO A 354 32.19 4.88 15.58
N THR A 355 31.10 4.49 14.94
CA THR A 355 29.81 5.16 15.04
C THR A 355 28.68 4.13 14.96
N LEU A 356 27.62 4.34 15.74
CA LEU A 356 26.41 3.54 15.67
C LEU A 356 25.50 4.12 14.59
N PHE A 357 25.05 3.27 13.66
CA PHE A 357 24.22 3.67 12.54
C PHE A 357 22.84 3.00 12.62
N LYS A 358 21.82 3.76 12.23
CA LYS A 358 20.50 3.21 11.93
C LYS A 358 20.45 2.85 10.46
N VAL A 359 20.35 1.56 10.18
CA VAL A 359 20.19 1.03 8.83
C VAL A 359 18.71 0.79 8.58
N THR A 360 18.15 1.37 7.53
CA THR A 360 16.76 1.15 7.10
C THR A 360 16.72 0.63 5.68
N ALA A 361 16.25 -0.60 5.51
CA ALA A 361 16.08 -1.25 4.22
C ALA A 361 14.61 -1.20 3.79
N PHE A 362 14.33 -0.58 2.64
CA PHE A 362 13.02 -0.54 2.01
C PHE A 362 12.88 -1.70 1.02
N MET A 363 11.95 -2.60 1.28
CA MET A 363 11.85 -3.87 0.56
C MET A 363 11.27 -3.72 -0.85
N GLU A 364 10.40 -2.73 -1.07
CA GLU A 364 9.76 -2.47 -2.37
C GLU A 364 10.69 -1.74 -3.33
N THR A 365 11.30 -0.64 -2.88
CA THR A 365 12.23 0.18 -3.69
C THR A 365 13.64 -0.41 -3.77
N LYS A 366 13.94 -1.44 -2.97
CA LYS A 366 15.29 -2.03 -2.82
C LYS A 366 16.36 -0.99 -2.45
N LEU A 367 15.97 -0.05 -1.59
CA LEU A 367 16.81 1.06 -1.18
C LEU A 367 17.25 0.88 0.27
N ILE A 368 18.53 1.15 0.56
CA ILE A 368 19.12 1.11 1.89
C ILE A 368 19.48 2.53 2.28
N LYS A 369 18.95 2.99 3.41
CA LYS A 369 19.28 4.29 4.00
C LYS A 369 20.06 4.08 5.28
N VAL A 370 21.16 4.80 5.43
CA VAL A 370 22.04 4.70 6.60
C VAL A 370 22.19 6.07 7.23
N GLU A 371 21.88 6.19 8.52
CA GLU A 371 21.96 7.45 9.25
C GLU A 371 22.77 7.26 10.55
N PRO A 372 23.74 8.14 10.85
CA PRO A 372 24.46 8.09 12.11
C PRO A 372 23.55 8.49 13.27
N LEU A 373 23.55 7.70 14.35
CA LEU A 373 22.82 8.01 15.58
C LEU A 373 23.66 8.95 16.46
N THR A 374 23.48 10.26 16.28
CA THR A 374 24.26 11.32 16.94
C THR A 374 23.89 11.58 18.41
N THR A 375 22.91 10.87 18.97
CA THR A 375 22.20 11.25 20.21
C THR A 375 22.29 10.22 21.35
N SER A 376 23.06 9.15 21.18
CA SER A 376 23.30 8.19 22.26
C SER A 376 24.33 8.75 23.23
N ASN A 377 23.92 9.11 24.46
CA ASN A 377 24.85 9.33 25.58
C ASN A 377 25.60 8.05 25.97
N ASP A 378 25.20 6.89 25.43
CA ASP A 378 25.86 5.63 25.67
C ASP A 378 27.11 5.50 24.78
N PRO A 379 28.23 5.01 25.34
CA PRO A 379 29.45 4.79 24.57
C PRO A 379 29.18 3.80 23.44
N VAL A 380 29.63 4.15 22.22
CA VAL A 380 29.52 3.26 21.05
C VAL A 380 30.22 1.94 21.38
N PRO A 381 29.56 0.78 21.20
CA PRO A 381 30.19 -0.52 21.43
C PRO A 381 31.45 -0.68 20.59
N VAL A 382 32.53 -1.17 21.21
CA VAL A 382 33.78 -1.45 20.51
C VAL A 382 33.58 -2.67 19.62
N PHE A 383 33.48 -2.45 18.30
CA PHE A 383 33.18 -3.51 17.32
C PHE A 383 34.43 -4.04 16.59
N ASP A 384 35.49 -3.24 16.51
CA ASP A 384 36.82 -3.60 15.99
C ASP A 384 37.89 -3.13 16.99
N PRO A 385 38.15 -3.89 18.07
CA PRO A 385 39.09 -3.49 19.13
C PRO A 385 40.55 -3.44 18.67
N THR A 386 40.85 -4.04 17.52
CA THR A 386 42.22 -4.17 17.00
C THR A 386 42.50 -3.26 15.81
N GLU A 387 41.50 -2.49 15.36
CA GLU A 387 41.52 -1.75 14.09
C GLU A 387 41.91 -2.66 12.91
N GLY A 388 41.62 -3.96 13.02
CA GLY A 388 42.02 -4.98 12.05
C GLY A 388 41.35 -4.74 10.71
N VAL A 389 40.09 -4.29 10.73
CA VAL A 389 39.33 -3.97 9.52
C VAL A 389 39.89 -2.71 8.88
N ALA A 390 40.10 -1.63 9.64
CA ALA A 390 40.66 -0.38 9.12
C ALA A 390 42.04 -0.62 8.47
N ASN A 391 42.91 -1.37 9.14
CA ASN A 391 44.21 -1.78 8.60
C ASN A 391 44.09 -2.63 7.32
N GLN A 392 43.08 -3.51 7.25
CA GLN A 392 42.83 -4.31 6.05
C GLN A 392 42.32 -3.45 4.89
N ILE A 393 41.51 -2.42 5.14
CA ILE A 393 41.08 -1.47 4.10
C ILE A 393 42.29 -0.72 3.53
N MET A 394 43.26 -0.33 4.36
CA MET A 394 44.50 0.28 3.86
C MET A 394 45.28 -0.65 2.93
N LYS A 395 45.39 -1.94 3.26
CA LYS A 395 45.99 -2.95 2.37
C LYS A 395 45.18 -3.12 1.08
N ASP A 396 43.86 -3.08 1.16
CA ASP A 396 42.95 -3.20 0.01
C ASP A 396 43.08 -1.99 -0.94
N LEU A 397 43.25 -0.78 -0.40
CA LEU A 397 43.53 0.43 -1.17
C LEU A 397 44.92 0.35 -1.82
N ASP A 398 45.96 -0.06 -1.09
CA ASP A 398 47.30 -0.24 -1.64
C ASP A 398 47.30 -1.26 -2.80
N LEU A 399 46.60 -2.39 -2.61
CA LEU A 399 46.41 -3.39 -3.65
C LEU A 399 45.63 -2.84 -4.86
N LEU A 400 44.65 -1.96 -4.66
CA LEU A 400 43.86 -1.38 -5.75
C LEU A 400 44.73 -0.56 -6.71
N SER A 401 45.67 0.24 -6.17
CA SER A 401 46.65 0.97 -6.98
C SER A 401 47.54 0.01 -7.79
N ARG A 402 48.05 -1.04 -7.14
CA ARG A 402 48.88 -2.07 -7.81
C ARG A 402 48.13 -2.80 -8.93
N ALA A 403 46.86 -3.14 -8.70
CA ALA A 403 46.05 -3.92 -9.64
C ALA A 403 45.48 -3.10 -10.81
N SER A 404 45.32 -1.78 -10.63
CA SER A 404 44.68 -0.90 -11.62
C SER A 404 45.66 -0.22 -12.58
N ALA A 405 46.97 -0.28 -12.30
CA ALA A 405 48.01 0.23 -13.17
C ALA A 405 48.27 -0.73 -14.34
N THR A 406 48.06 -0.26 -15.58
CA THR A 406 48.48 -0.98 -16.79
C THR A 406 49.63 -0.24 -17.46
N MET A 407 50.29 -0.90 -18.43
CA MET A 407 51.42 -0.30 -19.15
C MET A 407 51.09 1.00 -19.90
N VAL A 408 49.82 1.23 -20.24
CA VAL A 408 49.40 2.36 -21.09
C VAL A 408 48.49 3.33 -20.35
N VAL A 409 47.55 2.83 -19.55
CA VAL A 409 46.56 3.64 -18.83
C VAL A 409 46.36 3.14 -17.40
N SER A 410 46.03 4.04 -16.48
CA SER A 410 45.58 3.67 -15.14
C SER A 410 44.07 3.81 -15.08
N SER A 411 43.38 2.68 -14.87
CA SER A 411 41.91 2.68 -14.75
C SER A 411 41.46 3.45 -13.50
N LEU A 412 42.30 3.45 -12.47
CA LEU A 412 42.10 4.21 -11.25
C LEU A 412 42.21 5.72 -11.48
N THR A 413 43.22 6.17 -12.21
CA THR A 413 43.34 7.59 -12.59
C THR A 413 42.12 8.04 -13.38
N ASN A 414 41.70 7.25 -14.37
CA ASN A 414 40.53 7.59 -15.18
C ASN A 414 39.26 7.73 -14.33
N ALA A 415 39.08 6.86 -13.33
CA ALA A 415 37.95 6.96 -12.40
C ALA A 415 38.01 8.26 -11.59
N ILE A 416 39.14 8.57 -10.96
CA ILE A 416 39.28 9.77 -10.12
C ILE A 416 39.19 11.05 -10.97
N THR A 417 39.78 11.07 -12.16
CA THR A 417 39.67 12.18 -13.11
C THR A 417 38.22 12.40 -13.57
N ALA A 418 37.42 11.33 -13.75
CA ALA A 418 36.00 11.47 -14.02
C ALA A 418 35.26 12.17 -12.86
N SER A 419 35.58 11.80 -11.61
CA SER A 419 35.07 12.46 -10.42
C SER A 419 35.47 13.95 -10.36
N LEU A 420 36.71 14.28 -10.70
CA LEU A 420 37.20 15.66 -10.82
C LEU A 420 36.43 16.46 -11.89
N ASN A 421 36.17 15.85 -13.03
CA ASN A 421 35.39 16.49 -14.09
C ASN A 421 33.96 16.82 -13.62
N ILE A 422 33.35 15.98 -12.77
CA ILE A 422 32.04 16.27 -12.16
C ILE A 422 32.13 17.47 -11.22
N VAL A 423 33.12 17.50 -10.30
CA VAL A 423 33.32 18.65 -9.38
C VAL A 423 33.48 19.95 -10.18
N ASN A 424 34.28 19.91 -11.24
CA ASN A 424 34.52 21.05 -12.11
C ASN A 424 33.24 21.49 -12.85
N ALA A 425 32.43 20.53 -13.31
CA ALA A 425 31.16 20.78 -13.99
C ALA A 425 30.09 21.38 -13.07
N THR A 426 30.10 21.08 -11.77
CA THR A 426 29.12 21.58 -10.79
C THR A 426 29.16 23.09 -10.49
N HIS A 427 29.98 23.88 -11.19
CA HIS A 427 29.98 25.37 -11.16
C HIS A 427 29.94 25.97 -9.73
N ILE A 428 30.80 25.48 -8.83
CA ILE A 428 31.02 26.13 -7.54
C ILE A 428 31.79 27.43 -7.78
N PRO A 429 31.24 28.62 -7.45
CA PRO A 429 31.90 29.89 -7.73
C PRO A 429 33.25 29.97 -7.02
N ARG A 430 34.32 30.31 -7.77
CA ARG A 430 35.70 30.52 -7.27
C ARG A 430 36.40 29.26 -6.72
N LEU A 431 35.99 28.05 -7.07
CA LEU A 431 36.74 26.85 -6.70
C LEU A 431 38.00 26.74 -7.55
N ASP A 432 39.17 26.78 -6.90
CA ASP A 432 40.46 26.54 -7.55
C ASP A 432 40.58 25.07 -7.98
N MET A 433 41.26 24.80 -9.11
CA MET A 433 41.45 23.45 -9.64
C MET A 433 42.21 22.55 -8.64
N LYS A 434 43.13 23.12 -7.86
CA LYS A 434 43.81 22.41 -6.77
C LYS A 434 42.79 21.88 -5.75
N ARG A 435 41.87 22.75 -5.31
CA ARG A 435 40.85 22.38 -4.33
C ARG A 435 39.81 21.43 -4.92
N ALA A 436 39.47 21.58 -6.19
CA ALA A 436 38.60 20.65 -6.90
C ALA A 436 39.21 19.24 -6.95
N ALA A 437 40.52 19.13 -7.19
CA ALA A 437 41.24 17.85 -7.17
C ALA A 437 41.30 17.22 -5.77
N GLU A 438 41.50 18.02 -4.72
CA GLU A 438 41.41 17.55 -3.34
C GLU A 438 40.02 17.00 -3.03
N ILE A 439 38.94 17.74 -3.34
CA ILE A 439 37.55 17.31 -3.11
C ILE A 439 37.23 16.03 -3.91
N ALA A 440 37.63 15.99 -5.18
CA ALA A 440 37.40 14.83 -6.03
C ALA A 440 38.10 13.58 -5.47
N MET A 441 39.33 13.73 -4.97
CA MET A 441 40.06 12.65 -4.31
C MET A 441 39.40 12.24 -2.99
N GLU A 442 39.04 13.20 -2.13
CA GLU A 442 38.36 12.97 -0.86
C GLU A 442 37.09 12.15 -1.07
N ASN A 443 36.21 12.58 -1.98
CA ASN A 443 34.97 11.88 -2.30
C ASN A 443 35.22 10.48 -2.88
N SER A 444 36.17 10.36 -3.80
CA SER A 444 36.48 9.08 -4.46
C SER A 444 37.05 8.06 -3.47
N LEU A 445 37.97 8.48 -2.59
CA LEU A 445 38.54 7.63 -1.54
C LEU A 445 37.49 7.25 -0.50
N VAL A 446 36.62 8.19 -0.09
CA VAL A 446 35.49 7.89 0.80
C VAL A 446 34.58 6.81 0.19
N ALA A 447 34.22 6.95 -1.09
CA ALA A 447 33.38 5.96 -1.77
C ALA A 447 34.06 4.58 -1.85
N LEU A 448 35.36 4.53 -2.16
CA LEU A 448 36.14 3.29 -2.17
C LEU A 448 36.20 2.63 -0.79
N VAL A 449 36.46 3.42 0.26
CA VAL A 449 36.52 2.94 1.64
C VAL A 449 35.16 2.38 2.08
N ASP A 450 34.07 3.10 1.82
CA ASP A 450 32.71 2.69 2.16
C ASP A 450 32.34 1.37 1.46
N ASP A 451 32.68 1.22 0.17
CA ASP A 451 32.42 -0.01 -0.60
C ASP A 451 33.31 -1.19 -0.19
N LEU A 452 34.58 -0.95 0.14
CA LEU A 452 35.48 -1.98 0.64
C LEU A 452 35.05 -2.47 2.02
N LEU A 453 34.68 -1.57 2.94
CA LEU A 453 34.13 -1.91 4.25
C LEU A 453 32.85 -2.73 4.10
N LEU A 454 31.97 -2.33 3.19
CA LEU A 454 30.73 -3.04 2.91
C LEU A 454 30.98 -4.45 2.36
N ALA A 455 31.92 -4.59 1.43
CA ALA A 455 32.28 -5.88 0.86
C ALA A 455 32.93 -6.82 1.88
N ARG A 456 33.76 -6.27 2.77
CA ARG A 456 34.34 -7.00 3.91
C ARG A 456 33.27 -7.44 4.90
N GLY A 457 32.32 -6.57 5.27
CA GLY A 457 31.18 -6.93 6.12
C GLY A 457 30.28 -8.01 5.48
N ALA A 458 30.10 -7.95 4.16
CA ALA A 458 29.37 -8.95 3.41
C ALA A 458 30.08 -10.31 3.42
N ALA A 459 31.40 -10.33 3.25
CA ALA A 459 32.21 -11.53 3.36
C ALA A 459 32.15 -12.11 4.78
N GLN A 460 32.29 -11.26 5.79
CA GLN A 460 32.29 -11.63 7.20
C GLN A 460 30.98 -12.31 7.61
N THR A 461 29.84 -11.75 7.19
CA THR A 461 28.53 -12.34 7.45
C THR A 461 28.30 -13.64 6.66
N SER A 462 28.82 -13.76 5.44
CA SER A 462 28.55 -14.89 4.53
C SER A 462 29.45 -16.11 4.75
N PHE A 463 30.71 -15.89 5.12
CA PHE A 463 31.68 -16.96 5.42
C PHE A 463 31.68 -17.36 6.90
N SER A 464 30.75 -16.83 7.69
CA SER A 464 30.55 -17.18 9.11
C SER A 464 30.29 -18.68 9.37
N GLY A 465 29.93 -19.47 8.35
CA GLY A 465 29.86 -20.94 8.49
C GLY A 465 31.21 -21.60 8.83
N GLN A 466 32.34 -20.95 8.48
CA GLN A 466 33.68 -21.38 8.89
C GLN A 466 34.13 -20.75 10.21
N HIS A 467 33.52 -19.62 10.59
CA HIS A 467 33.84 -18.80 11.77
C HIS A 467 32.56 -18.16 12.36
N PRO A 468 31.74 -18.90 13.13
CA PRO A 468 30.47 -18.40 13.63
C PRO A 468 30.62 -17.19 14.57
N GLU A 469 31.79 -17.03 15.20
CA GLU A 469 32.19 -15.89 16.02
C GLU A 469 32.19 -14.54 15.27
N ASN A 470 32.23 -14.59 13.94
CA ASN A 470 32.30 -13.42 13.07
C ASN A 470 30.92 -12.84 12.70
N ARG A 471 29.84 -13.39 13.25
CA ARG A 471 28.46 -13.00 12.96
C ARG A 471 27.71 -12.67 14.24
N GLY A 472 27.07 -11.50 14.23
CA GLY A 472 26.17 -11.04 15.28
C GLY A 472 24.72 -10.96 14.81
N GLU A 473 23.81 -10.90 15.76
CA GLU A 473 22.39 -10.64 15.52
C GLU A 473 22.01 -9.33 16.21
N ALA A 474 21.39 -8.42 15.47
CA ALA A 474 20.86 -7.17 15.97
C ALA A 474 19.33 -7.21 15.94
N ASP A 475 18.70 -6.65 16.98
CA ASP A 475 17.25 -6.51 17.02
C ASP A 475 16.79 -5.57 15.91
N ALA A 476 15.88 -6.07 15.08
CA ALA A 476 15.35 -5.34 13.94
C ALA A 476 13.88 -5.00 14.16
N THR A 477 13.54 -3.73 13.92
CA THR A 477 12.17 -3.26 13.82
C THR A 477 11.68 -3.43 12.39
N THR A 478 10.68 -4.28 12.20
CA THR A 478 10.11 -4.57 10.88
C THR A 478 8.78 -3.84 10.68
N THR A 479 8.65 -3.05 9.62
CA THR A 479 7.34 -2.48 9.24
C THR A 479 6.67 -3.43 8.26
N VAL A 480 5.50 -3.93 8.63
CA VAL A 480 4.71 -4.85 7.80
C VAL A 480 3.42 -4.20 7.33
N THR A 481 2.99 -4.57 6.13
CA THR A 481 1.66 -4.21 5.64
C THR A 481 0.62 -5.01 6.42
N VAL A 482 -0.23 -4.31 7.15
CA VAL A 482 -1.41 -4.89 7.81
C VAL A 482 -2.68 -4.40 7.12
N VAL A 483 -3.76 -5.15 7.32
CA VAL A 483 -5.07 -4.76 6.84
C VAL A 483 -5.96 -4.44 8.03
N LYS A 484 -6.60 -3.27 7.99
CA LYS A 484 -7.71 -2.90 8.87
C LYS A 484 -9.01 -3.04 8.09
N LEU A 485 -10.09 -3.44 8.76
CA LEU A 485 -11.41 -3.45 8.15
C LEU A 485 -12.05 -2.08 8.37
N GLY A 486 -12.51 -1.46 7.28
CA GLY A 486 -13.25 -0.22 7.32
C GLY A 486 -12.41 1.04 7.52
N SER A 487 -13.05 2.18 7.29
CA SER A 487 -12.55 3.47 7.75
C SER A 487 -13.30 3.88 9.01
N ALA A 488 -12.59 4.45 9.98
CA ALA A 488 -13.18 4.87 11.25
C ALA A 488 -14.41 5.77 11.07
N ALA A 489 -14.45 6.58 10.00
CA ALA A 489 -15.59 7.44 9.71
C ALA A 489 -16.85 6.64 9.33
N PHE A 490 -16.74 5.63 8.46
CA PHE A 490 -17.88 4.83 8.01
C PHE A 490 -18.45 3.99 9.15
N ASP A 491 -17.61 3.38 9.97
CA ASP A 491 -18.04 2.56 11.10
C ASP A 491 -18.75 3.36 12.19
N ILE A 492 -18.25 4.56 12.52
CA ILE A 492 -18.90 5.45 13.49
C ILE A 492 -20.27 5.90 12.98
N ILE A 493 -20.36 6.33 11.72
CA ILE A 493 -21.64 6.75 11.11
C ILE A 493 -22.62 5.57 11.10
N GLN A 494 -22.16 4.39 10.71
CA GLN A 494 -23.00 3.19 10.64
C GLN A 494 -23.49 2.75 12.02
N MET A 495 -22.65 2.84 13.05
CA MET A 495 -23.04 2.61 14.44
C MET A 495 -24.12 3.59 14.90
N ILE A 496 -23.94 4.89 14.62
CA ILE A 496 -24.92 5.93 14.99
C ILE A 496 -26.27 5.66 14.34
N ILE A 497 -26.30 5.39 13.03
CA ILE A 497 -27.53 5.12 12.28
C ILE A 497 -28.21 3.85 12.80
N THR A 498 -27.45 2.77 12.99
CA THR A 498 -27.99 1.50 13.50
C THR A 498 -28.57 1.66 14.91
N SER A 499 -27.90 2.44 15.77
CA SER A 499 -28.37 2.75 17.13
C SER A 499 -29.64 3.59 17.11
N LEU A 500 -29.72 4.57 16.21
CA LEU A 500 -30.92 5.41 16.05
C LEU A 500 -32.11 4.57 15.57
N ILE A 501 -31.92 3.67 14.62
CA ILE A 501 -32.97 2.73 14.17
C ILE A 501 -33.42 1.85 15.34
N ALA A 502 -32.48 1.33 16.14
CA ALA A 502 -32.82 0.49 17.30
C ALA A 502 -33.61 1.26 18.36
N VAL A 503 -33.22 2.50 18.69
CA VAL A 503 -33.97 3.35 19.62
C VAL A 503 -35.36 3.65 19.08
N LEU A 504 -35.49 3.99 17.80
CA LEU A 504 -36.80 4.20 17.18
C LEU A 504 -37.66 2.93 17.22
N PHE A 505 -37.06 1.75 16.96
CA PHE A 505 -37.77 0.47 17.02
C PHE A 505 -38.31 0.19 18.42
N VAL A 506 -37.48 0.40 19.45
CA VAL A 506 -37.87 0.24 20.86
C VAL A 506 -38.94 1.27 21.25
N ALA A 507 -38.78 2.53 20.86
CA ALA A 507 -39.76 3.58 21.12
C ALA A 507 -41.11 3.26 20.49
N GLU A 508 -41.12 2.77 19.24
CA GLU A 508 -42.33 2.38 18.53
C GLU A 508 -42.97 1.11 19.12
N ALA A 509 -42.15 0.17 19.59
CA ALA A 509 -42.60 -0.99 20.36
C ALA A 509 -43.34 -0.54 21.63
N PHE A 510 -42.75 0.33 22.43
CA PHE A 510 -43.39 0.85 23.65
C PHE A 510 -44.67 1.65 23.33
N ARG A 511 -44.62 2.53 22.34
CA ARG A 511 -45.76 3.36 21.91
C ARG A 511 -46.97 2.52 21.50
N THR A 512 -46.74 1.38 20.86
CA THR A 512 -47.79 0.46 20.39
C THR A 512 -48.12 -0.66 21.37
N ARG A 513 -47.59 -0.61 22.61
CA ARG A 513 -47.69 -1.66 23.64
C ARG A 513 -47.25 -3.02 23.11
N PHE A 514 -46.01 -3.08 22.62
CA PHE A 514 -45.40 -4.23 21.96
C PHE A 514 -46.29 -4.78 20.83
N TRP A 515 -46.83 -3.87 20.03
CA TRP A 515 -47.67 -4.20 18.87
C TRP A 515 -48.96 -4.96 19.21
N ALA A 516 -49.37 -5.04 20.47
CA ALA A 516 -50.60 -5.71 20.88
C ALA A 516 -51.87 -5.01 20.34
N ALA A 517 -51.80 -3.71 20.09
CA ALA A 517 -52.91 -2.89 19.59
C ALA A 517 -52.99 -2.81 18.04
N LEU A 518 -52.19 -3.61 17.31
CA LEU A 518 -52.16 -3.54 15.86
C LEU A 518 -53.35 -4.25 15.20
N PRO A 519 -54.08 -3.58 14.30
CA PRO A 519 -55.15 -4.20 13.54
C PRO A 519 -54.60 -5.27 12.58
N ARG A 520 -55.35 -6.37 12.42
CA ARG A 520 -54.98 -7.51 11.56
C ARG A 520 -54.93 -7.17 10.07
N PHE A 521 -55.59 -6.08 9.65
CA PHE A 521 -55.61 -5.64 8.27
C PHE A 521 -54.24 -5.10 7.84
N ASP A 522 -53.78 -5.54 6.68
CA ASP A 522 -52.53 -5.12 6.06
C ASP A 522 -52.81 -4.57 4.66
N PHE A 523 -52.66 -3.26 4.48
CA PHE A 523 -52.90 -2.65 3.17
C PHE A 523 -51.79 -2.97 2.15
N VAL A 524 -50.66 -3.52 2.59
CA VAL A 524 -49.55 -3.95 1.71
C VAL A 524 -49.78 -5.38 1.22
N ASP A 525 -50.50 -6.21 1.98
CA ASP A 525 -50.85 -7.56 1.58
C ASP A 525 -52.10 -7.54 0.68
N LEU A 526 -51.90 -7.77 -0.62
CA LEU A 526 -52.99 -7.86 -1.59
C LEU A 526 -54.06 -8.87 -1.15
N ARG A 527 -53.68 -9.94 -0.45
CA ARG A 527 -54.63 -10.94 0.06
C ARG A 527 -55.55 -10.35 1.12
N ALA A 528 -55.01 -9.51 2.01
CA ALA A 528 -55.80 -8.83 3.03
C ALA A 528 -56.72 -7.77 2.41
N VAL A 529 -56.26 -7.06 1.37
CA VAL A 529 -57.08 -6.11 0.61
C VAL A 529 -58.24 -6.84 -0.11
N VAL A 530 -57.95 -7.91 -0.84
CA VAL A 530 -58.98 -8.71 -1.54
C VAL A 530 -59.95 -9.35 -0.56
N ALA A 531 -59.47 -9.89 0.57
CA ALA A 531 -60.33 -10.45 1.61
C ALA A 531 -61.25 -9.39 2.23
N ALA A 532 -60.76 -8.17 2.48
CA ALA A 532 -61.58 -7.07 2.97
C ALA A 532 -62.66 -6.67 1.95
N CYS A 533 -62.30 -6.54 0.67
CA CYS A 533 -63.26 -6.25 -0.40
C CYS A 533 -64.34 -7.33 -0.55
N LEU A 534 -63.96 -8.62 -0.51
CA LEU A 534 -64.89 -9.75 -0.61
C LEU A 534 -65.81 -9.87 0.61
N SER A 535 -65.30 -9.59 1.82
CA SER A 535 -66.11 -9.57 3.03
C SER A 535 -67.20 -8.48 3.03
N GLY A 536 -67.05 -7.44 2.19
CA GLY A 536 -68.06 -6.41 1.97
C GLY A 536 -69.17 -6.80 0.97
N ILE A 537 -69.00 -7.87 0.19
CA ILE A 537 -69.93 -8.28 -0.90
C ILE A 537 -70.95 -9.34 -0.41
N GLY A 538 -70.75 -9.93 0.77
CA GLY A 538 -71.44 -11.15 1.21
C GLY A 538 -72.91 -11.07 1.64
N ASN A 539 -73.69 -10.01 1.35
CA ASN A 539 -75.12 -9.98 1.73
C ASN A 539 -76.02 -9.27 0.70
N PRO A 540 -76.61 -9.99 -0.28
CA PRO A 540 -77.31 -9.38 -1.41
C PRO A 540 -78.81 -9.14 -1.16
N GLY A 541 -79.21 -8.57 -0.02
CA GLY A 541 -80.65 -8.46 0.29
C GLY A 541 -81.14 -7.51 1.38
N GLY A 542 -80.37 -6.52 1.83
CA GLY A 542 -80.84 -5.58 2.86
C GLY A 542 -80.39 -4.14 2.61
N HIS A 543 -81.31 -3.19 2.75
CA HIS A 543 -80.95 -1.78 2.95
C HIS A 543 -80.09 -1.69 4.21
N HIS A 544 -78.83 -1.29 4.05
CA HIS A 544 -77.92 -1.09 5.17
C HIS A 544 -77.72 0.39 5.44
N GLU A 545 -78.09 0.78 6.67
CA GLU A 545 -77.62 2.00 7.31
C GLU A 545 -76.20 1.73 7.84
N TYR A 546 -75.24 2.52 7.38
CA TYR A 546 -73.83 2.39 7.77
C TYR A 546 -73.60 3.12 9.09
N THR A 547 -73.27 2.39 10.16
CA THR A 547 -72.54 2.96 11.30
C THR A 547 -71.14 2.35 11.34
N PRO A 548 -70.07 3.15 11.23
CA PRO A 548 -68.72 2.64 11.45
C PRO A 548 -68.61 2.20 12.92
N LEU A 549 -67.98 1.05 13.15
CA LEU A 549 -67.65 0.56 14.50
C LEU A 549 -66.74 1.60 15.18
N SER A 550 -67.35 2.47 15.97
CA SER A 550 -66.67 3.29 16.97
C SER A 550 -66.38 2.41 18.18
N ALA A 551 -65.10 2.24 18.50
CA ALA A 551 -64.73 1.85 19.85
C ALA A 551 -64.98 3.07 20.75
N SER A 552 -66.12 3.05 21.44
CA SER A 552 -66.46 3.75 22.68
C SER A 552 -65.70 5.06 22.96
N ILE A 553 -66.33 6.20 22.65
CA ILE A 553 -66.73 7.26 23.60
C ILE A 553 -67.49 8.33 22.79
N GLN A 554 -68.68 8.68 23.30
CA GLN A 554 -69.64 9.61 22.71
C GLN A 554 -69.03 10.85 22.03
N ARG A 555 -69.32 11.02 20.74
CA ARG A 555 -69.85 12.27 20.18
C ARG A 555 -70.30 12.07 18.73
N GLU A 556 -71.61 12.14 18.57
CA GLU A 556 -72.33 12.13 17.30
C GLU A 556 -72.02 13.43 16.51
N LYS A 557 -71.59 13.31 15.25
CA LYS A 557 -71.85 14.29 14.18
C LYS A 557 -71.42 13.79 12.79
N ARG A 558 -72.43 13.68 11.92
CA ARG A 558 -72.48 13.65 10.43
C ARG A 558 -71.37 12.90 9.67
N ALA A 559 -71.77 11.79 9.05
CA ALA A 559 -71.00 11.06 8.04
C ALA A 559 -71.44 11.44 6.62
N SER A 560 -70.46 11.57 5.72
CA SER A 560 -70.64 11.68 4.26
C SER A 560 -70.72 10.28 3.67
N THR A 561 -71.75 10.00 2.87
CA THR A 561 -72.00 8.69 2.24
C THR A 561 -71.48 8.68 0.80
N VAL A 562 -70.76 7.63 0.39
CA VAL A 562 -70.37 7.39 -1.01
C VAL A 562 -70.86 6.00 -1.43
N ILE A 563 -71.59 5.95 -2.55
CA ILE A 563 -72.14 4.72 -3.14
C ILE A 563 -71.20 4.27 -4.26
N GLY A 564 -70.61 3.07 -4.10
CA GLY A 564 -69.58 2.53 -5.01
C GLY A 564 -70.08 1.62 -6.14
N GLN A 565 -71.38 1.32 -6.21
CA GLN A 565 -71.98 0.57 -7.31
C GLN A 565 -73.43 1.00 -7.53
N TYR A 566 -73.75 1.41 -8.76
CA TYR A 566 -75.12 1.63 -9.21
C TYR A 566 -75.76 0.29 -9.57
N VAL A 567 -76.87 -0.06 -8.90
CA VAL A 567 -77.76 -1.14 -9.34
C VAL A 567 -78.57 -0.62 -10.54
N GLN A 568 -78.65 -1.40 -11.62
CA GLN A 568 -79.15 -0.96 -12.93
C GLN A 568 -80.68 -0.79 -13.05
N SER A 569 -81.42 -0.71 -11.93
CA SER A 569 -82.84 -0.34 -11.92
C SER A 569 -83.31 0.07 -10.51
N GLU A 570 -83.50 1.36 -10.26
CA GLU A 570 -84.22 1.83 -9.06
C GLU A 570 -85.74 1.79 -9.29
N PRO A 571 -86.54 1.17 -8.39
CA PRO A 571 -88.00 1.31 -8.44
C PRO A 571 -88.41 2.71 -7.95
N THR A 572 -89.14 3.46 -8.78
CA THR A 572 -89.72 4.74 -8.39
C THR A 572 -90.84 4.55 -7.37
N LEU A 573 -90.73 5.22 -6.21
CA LEU A 573 -91.79 5.27 -5.20
C LEU A 573 -92.93 6.16 -5.72
N ARG A 574 -94.09 5.56 -6.02
CA ARG A 574 -95.31 6.30 -6.38
C ARG A 574 -96.12 6.59 -5.12
N CYS A 575 -96.18 7.85 -4.70
CA CYS A 575 -97.08 8.29 -3.65
C CYS A 575 -98.51 8.36 -4.19
N VAL A 576 -99.42 7.56 -3.65
CA VAL A 576 -100.87 7.65 -3.92
C VAL A 576 -101.52 8.31 -2.70
N SER A 577 -102.09 9.50 -2.87
CA SER A 577 -102.94 10.11 -1.85
C SER A 577 -104.39 9.69 -2.08
N THR A 578 -105.02 9.11 -1.06
CA THR A 578 -106.47 8.91 -1.03
C THR A 578 -107.08 9.98 -0.13
N THR A 579 -108.00 10.78 -0.67
CA THR A 579 -108.75 11.78 0.09
C THR A 579 -109.87 11.10 0.88
N GLU A 580 -109.70 10.96 2.19
CA GLU A 580 -110.82 10.77 3.12
C GLU A 580 -111.32 12.14 3.60
N THR A 581 -112.63 12.27 3.79
CA THR A 581 -113.29 13.50 4.23
C THR A 581 -112.80 13.93 5.62
N GLY A 582 -112.10 15.06 5.68
CA GLY A 582 -111.52 15.64 6.90
C GLY A 582 -109.99 15.67 6.83
N ASN A 583 -109.40 16.87 6.76
CA ASN A 583 -107.98 17.14 6.47
C ASN A 583 -106.96 16.41 7.38
N MET A 584 -106.64 15.15 7.09
CA MET A 584 -105.39 14.48 7.49
C MET A 584 -104.95 13.48 6.41
N LEU A 585 -103.76 13.70 5.83
CA LEU A 585 -103.12 12.76 4.90
C LEU A 585 -102.16 11.85 5.69
N ARG A 586 -102.36 10.52 5.61
CA ARG A 586 -101.37 9.50 6.04
C ARG A 586 -100.78 8.79 4.82
N PRO A 587 -99.48 8.91 4.52
CA PRO A 587 -98.86 8.16 3.43
C PRO A 587 -98.58 6.71 3.83
N ARG A 588 -98.88 5.75 2.92
CA ARG A 588 -98.54 4.34 3.05
C ARG A 588 -97.99 3.84 1.71
N ALA A 589 -96.76 3.33 1.69
CA ALA A 589 -96.12 2.79 0.48
C ALA A 589 -96.29 1.26 0.40
N ARG A 590 -96.56 0.72 -0.79
CA ARG A 590 -96.46 -0.72 -1.11
C ARG A 590 -95.61 -0.94 -2.35
N HIS A 591 -94.81 -2.00 -2.34
CA HIS A 591 -94.01 -2.45 -3.48
C HIS A 591 -94.86 -3.28 -4.46
N ALA A 592 -94.64 -3.07 -5.75
CA ALA A 592 -95.25 -3.86 -6.82
C ALA A 592 -94.24 -4.88 -7.37
N GLN A 593 -94.71 -6.10 -7.68
CA GLN A 593 -93.95 -7.16 -8.35
C GLN A 593 -94.49 -7.36 -9.77
N HIS A 594 -93.60 -7.53 -10.76
CA HIS A 594 -93.82 -8.27 -12.03
C HIS A 594 -92.43 -8.61 -12.62
N VAL A 595 -92.02 -9.86 -12.86
CA VAL A 595 -92.31 -10.89 -13.91
C VAL A 595 -91.63 -10.63 -15.29
N SER A 596 -90.44 -11.24 -15.42
CA SER A 596 -89.93 -12.17 -16.45
C SER A 596 -89.80 -11.87 -17.96
N ASN A 597 -88.60 -12.23 -18.45
CA ASN A 597 -88.22 -12.98 -19.68
C ASN A 597 -87.62 -12.25 -20.92
N ALA A 598 -86.29 -12.40 -21.04
CA ALA A 598 -85.48 -12.99 -22.14
C ALA A 598 -85.73 -12.62 -23.62
N LEU A 599 -84.68 -12.16 -24.33
CA LEU A 599 -83.93 -12.92 -25.37
C LEU A 599 -82.85 -12.06 -26.08
N LEU A 600 -81.85 -12.77 -26.61
CA LEU A 600 -80.61 -12.35 -27.28
C LEU A 600 -80.79 -11.62 -28.62
N GLN A 601 -79.85 -10.73 -28.95
CA GLN A 601 -79.14 -10.70 -30.25
C GLN A 601 -77.99 -9.67 -30.25
N SER A 602 -76.80 -10.08 -30.71
CA SER A 602 -75.65 -9.20 -30.97
C SER A 602 -74.89 -9.65 -32.23
N SER A 603 -74.55 -8.68 -33.09
CA SER A 603 -73.38 -8.56 -33.99
C SER A 603 -73.61 -7.36 -34.94
N PRO A 604 -72.63 -6.86 -35.74
CA PRO A 604 -71.20 -7.25 -35.86
C PRO A 604 -70.19 -6.07 -36.02
N TYR A 605 -68.93 -6.47 -36.27
CA TYR A 605 -67.74 -5.78 -36.84
C TYR A 605 -66.76 -5.13 -35.84
N HIS A 606 -65.43 -5.13 -35.98
CA HIS A 606 -64.33 -5.84 -36.70
C HIS A 606 -63.15 -4.83 -36.67
N VAL A 607 -61.93 -5.19 -36.26
CA VAL A 607 -60.62 -4.74 -36.86
C VAL A 607 -59.51 -5.69 -36.34
N GLU A 608 -58.57 -5.97 -37.24
CA GLU A 608 -57.51 -7.00 -37.35
C GLU A 608 -56.33 -7.03 -36.35
N PRO A 609 -55.54 -8.13 -36.35
CA PRO A 609 -54.28 -8.29 -35.64
C PRO A 609 -53.04 -7.96 -36.50
N VAL A 610 -51.91 -7.64 -35.86
CA VAL A 610 -50.58 -7.56 -36.49
C VAL A 610 -49.60 -8.49 -35.75
N ASP A 611 -48.94 -9.33 -36.55
CA ASP A 611 -48.00 -10.39 -36.15
C ASP A 611 -46.65 -9.88 -35.61
N LEU A 612 -46.09 -10.65 -34.68
CA LEU A 612 -44.70 -10.58 -34.21
C LEU A 612 -43.90 -11.75 -34.82
N PRO A 613 -42.69 -11.54 -35.37
CA PRO A 613 -41.82 -12.64 -35.75
C PRO A 613 -40.90 -13.07 -34.59
N LEU A 614 -40.85 -14.39 -34.40
CA LEU A 614 -39.78 -15.14 -33.73
C LEU A 614 -38.50 -15.07 -34.56
N LEU A 615 -37.36 -14.78 -33.92
CA LEU A 615 -36.04 -15.14 -34.43
C LEU A 615 -35.28 -15.96 -33.38
N THR A 616 -35.05 -17.21 -33.76
CA THR A 616 -34.06 -18.13 -33.20
C THR A 616 -32.70 -17.83 -33.82
N GLY A 617 -31.63 -17.96 -33.05
CA GLY A 617 -30.27 -17.69 -33.53
C GLY A 617 -29.20 -18.22 -32.57
N SER A 618 -28.91 -19.51 -32.73
CA SER A 618 -27.79 -20.23 -32.11
C SER A 618 -26.47 -19.88 -32.81
N SER A 619 -25.39 -19.66 -32.04
CA SER A 619 -24.18 -20.50 -32.04
C SER A 619 -22.86 -19.74 -31.75
N ASN A 620 -22.10 -20.35 -30.84
CA ASN A 620 -20.66 -20.60 -30.89
C ASN A 620 -19.60 -19.51 -30.54
N ASN A 621 -18.70 -20.00 -29.67
CA ASN A 621 -17.26 -19.74 -29.57
C ASN A 621 -16.76 -18.57 -28.71
N VAL A 622 -16.56 -18.92 -27.44
CA VAL A 622 -15.65 -18.29 -26.49
C VAL A 622 -14.20 -18.72 -26.82
N LYS A 623 -13.33 -17.76 -27.15
CA LYS A 623 -11.87 -17.87 -26.97
C LYS A 623 -11.24 -16.50 -26.70
N MET A 624 -10.67 -16.39 -25.50
CA MET A 624 -9.52 -15.61 -25.03
C MET A 624 -9.29 -14.18 -25.55
N PHE A 625 -9.43 -13.23 -24.62
CA PHE A 625 -8.89 -11.88 -24.70
C PHE A 625 -7.36 -11.87 -24.66
N SER A 626 -6.80 -11.13 -25.61
CA SER A 626 -5.41 -10.72 -25.72
C SER A 626 -5.03 -9.61 -24.73
N THR A 627 -3.82 -9.72 -24.20
CA THR A 627 -3.04 -8.71 -23.47
C THR A 627 -2.89 -7.37 -24.21
N PRO A 628 -2.83 -6.22 -23.51
CA PRO A 628 -2.20 -5.01 -24.05
C PRO A 628 -0.71 -5.01 -23.69
N ALA A 629 0.15 -5.08 -24.71
CA ALA A 629 1.57 -4.78 -24.60
C ALA A 629 1.77 -3.26 -24.66
N ILE A 630 2.49 -2.73 -23.67
CA ILE A 630 2.98 -1.36 -23.64
C ILE A 630 4.20 -1.29 -24.57
N ALA A 631 4.12 -0.41 -25.56
CA ALA A 631 5.20 -0.16 -26.51
C ALA A 631 6.35 0.62 -25.84
N THR A 632 7.52 -0.01 -25.77
CA THR A 632 8.80 0.65 -25.50
C THR A 632 9.35 1.26 -26.79
N TYR A 633 9.55 2.57 -26.77
CA TYR A 633 10.33 3.32 -27.74
C TYR A 633 11.81 2.93 -27.58
N VAL A 634 12.42 2.34 -28.61
CA VAL A 634 13.86 2.08 -28.69
C VAL A 634 14.39 2.91 -29.86
N GLU A 635 15.11 3.98 -29.55
CA GLU A 635 15.93 4.71 -30.53
C GLU A 635 17.20 3.90 -30.82
N ASN A 636 17.22 3.26 -31.99
CA ASN A 636 18.43 2.72 -32.60
C ASN A 636 19.06 3.80 -33.48
N ASN A 637 20.12 4.46 -33.01
CA ASN A 637 21.04 5.19 -33.88
C ASN A 637 22.22 4.28 -34.24
N ALA A 638 22.09 3.58 -35.36
CA ALA A 638 23.20 2.95 -36.05
C ALA A 638 23.80 3.96 -37.03
N TYR A 639 25.00 4.46 -36.73
CA TYR A 639 25.86 5.11 -37.72
C TYR A 639 26.74 4.05 -38.38
N ARG A 640 26.63 3.96 -39.71
CA ARG A 640 27.50 3.17 -40.58
C ARG A 640 27.74 4.01 -41.83
N VAL A 641 28.93 4.57 -41.98
CA VAL A 641 29.42 5.07 -43.27
C VAL A 641 30.94 4.86 -43.37
N SER A 642 31.28 4.12 -44.43
CA SER A 642 32.55 4.01 -45.20
C SER A 642 33.88 3.89 -44.47
#